data_AF-A0A8H9CGS1-F1
#
_entry.id   AF-A0A8H9CGS1-F1
#
_cell.length_a   1.000
_cell.length_b   1.000
_cell.length_c   1.000
_cell.angle_alpha   90.00
_cell.angle_beta   90.00
_cell.angle_gamma   90.00
#
_symmetry.space_group_name_H-M   'P 1'
#
loop_
_entity.id
_entity.type
_entity.pdbx_description
1 polymer ?
#
loop_
_entity_poly.entity_id
_entity_poly.type
_entity_poly.pdbx_seq_one_letter_code
_entity_poly.pdbx_strand_id
1 'polypeptide(L)'
;MIEYKWNFSETFYTYDEAVKHVAELLDEAMKNDKALSQVRQKVGVVYVKGMIKINATFDSDDDVKVVAEVGRVIADVVSNLSVLKIVVASGFTLQPRVGVRLVVLETTKGGVTVKDITDNVYDYLKHQDAKEINTEVSSAFMSGFEKGLIGSLLKADISALEALLQNIQGLLGLAGNFEYNDPLAFDLDGDGIEIVPIKNGVMFDHNSDGIKTKSAWLGEDDAWLALDKNGNGVIDNGSELFGDSTILSNGNKAKNGIEALADLDSNHDGIINNEDEQFKNLRLWQDVNQDGVGQRNEIKTLEDLNIEFINLTRTGEANTFNGARQTDGLEFTKTDDFIGRVAELSLDQNEFYSEFLADVKFKNADFNVKGLGYVRDLAGAMSVDDTLKSLVTNLMSKSTYSEQSQIFDQVLYQWSKGAVQASAFNAEFIAGSKVQKYNKKLIRFDIDDTLRQKLAVLETMSAEGSFLDNNNTWVVTQETDAGKVDVYSFNKNNGVDSQTFYEQAYDALKSYQMTQVARQTLFKPWVQSLKLTFEDGEPNIDTSATKSLIAKDFLTDHDNTMALTLGFNEAYGQALSKDFNYLSILKNNSPIFKNMTQEEMAVRIDNKQILFAKDTQFINATEGYDVHWLIGLAGNDVLNGGYGDNILIGGEGNDTLNGGNGYCNTLEGGAGNDILNGEGLFNTLEGGAGNDILNGGNFYRENTYLFNLGDGQDEVTVCKDIGSDVGYRHSKIIFGAGINITDIAATSLELDLVLSNENNADKITIKNWFASEGYQIEQFEYADGTIVGASFYADIHDMGVMM
;
A
#
# COMPACT_ATOMS: atom_id res chain seq x y z
N MET A 1 46.09 -22.72 -67.63
CA MET A 1 46.08 -24.17 -67.37
C MET A 1 45.71 -24.35 -65.91
N ILE A 2 44.60 -24.92 -65.47
CA ILE A 2 43.53 -25.71 -66.10
C ILE A 2 42.24 -25.27 -65.39
N GLU A 3 41.20 -24.97 -66.17
CA GLU A 3 39.83 -24.77 -65.69
C GLU A 3 39.32 -26.14 -65.20
N TYR A 4 39.25 -26.34 -63.89
CA TYR A 4 38.55 -27.51 -63.33
C TYR A 4 37.09 -27.13 -63.08
N LYS A 5 36.27 -27.31 -64.12
CA LYS A 5 34.82 -27.43 -63.96
C LYS A 5 34.53 -28.76 -63.25
N TRP A 6 33.97 -28.70 -62.05
CA TRP A 6 33.28 -29.83 -61.47
C TRP A 6 31.78 -29.67 -61.74
N ASN A 7 31.26 -30.52 -62.61
CA ASN A 7 29.83 -30.80 -62.71
C ASN A 7 29.44 -31.57 -61.46
N PHE A 8 28.77 -30.91 -60.51
CA PHE A 8 27.91 -31.64 -59.58
C PHE A 8 26.54 -31.77 -60.25
N SER A 9 26.05 -33.00 -60.36
CA SER A 9 24.65 -33.25 -60.71
C SER A 9 23.78 -32.46 -59.75
N GLU A 10 22.86 -31.66 -60.27
CA GLU A 10 21.79 -31.03 -59.48
C GLU A 10 20.87 -32.13 -58.94
N THR A 11 21.30 -32.79 -57.86
CA THR A 11 20.44 -33.70 -57.12
C THR A 11 19.62 -32.82 -56.19
N PHE A 12 18.38 -32.55 -56.59
CA PHE A 12 17.43 -31.80 -55.78
C PHE A 12 16.98 -32.68 -54.61
N TYR A 13 17.36 -32.29 -53.41
CA TYR A 13 16.84 -32.87 -52.18
C TYR A 13 15.59 -32.11 -51.76
N THR A 14 14.60 -32.84 -51.24
CA THR A 14 13.62 -32.19 -50.35
C THR A 14 14.34 -31.68 -49.09
N TYR A 15 13.75 -30.72 -48.39
CA TYR A 15 14.38 -30.10 -47.22
C TYR A 15 14.79 -31.13 -46.16
N ASP A 16 13.91 -32.11 -45.91
CA ASP A 16 14.15 -33.18 -44.93
C ASP A 16 15.29 -34.13 -45.35
N GLU A 17 15.42 -34.41 -46.65
CA GLU A 17 16.50 -35.24 -47.19
C GLU A 17 17.85 -34.53 -47.13
N ALA A 18 17.88 -33.20 -47.35
CA ALA A 18 19.11 -32.41 -47.26
C ALA A 18 19.64 -32.33 -45.82
N VAL A 19 18.75 -32.08 -44.85
CA VAL A 19 19.10 -32.01 -43.42
C VAL A 19 19.59 -33.36 -42.91
N LYS A 20 18.92 -34.45 -43.30
CA LYS A 20 19.32 -35.81 -42.94
C LYS A 20 20.69 -36.19 -43.52
N HIS A 21 20.95 -35.84 -44.78
CA HIS A 21 22.21 -36.17 -45.44
C HIS A 21 23.42 -35.42 -44.86
N VAL A 22 23.25 -34.16 -44.46
CA VAL A 22 24.30 -33.37 -43.80
C VAL A 22 24.59 -33.90 -42.39
N ALA A 23 23.54 -34.27 -41.64
CA ALA A 23 23.69 -34.87 -40.32
C ALA A 23 24.42 -36.23 -40.38
N GLU A 24 24.09 -37.08 -41.36
CA GLU A 24 24.76 -38.37 -41.57
C GLU A 24 26.25 -38.22 -41.94
N LEU A 25 26.60 -37.24 -42.78
CA LEU A 25 27.99 -36.96 -43.16
C LEU A 25 28.85 -36.45 -42.00
N LEU A 26 28.27 -35.64 -41.11
CA LEU A 26 28.94 -35.15 -39.91
C LEU A 26 29.12 -36.26 -38.87
N ASP A 27 28.11 -37.11 -38.68
CA ASP A 27 28.17 -38.23 -37.75
C ASP A 27 29.16 -39.33 -38.21
N GLU A 28 29.27 -39.57 -39.52
CA GLU A 28 30.25 -40.50 -40.10
C GLU A 28 31.69 -39.96 -40.03
N ALA A 29 31.87 -38.63 -40.09
CA ALA A 29 33.16 -37.96 -39.93
C ALA A 29 33.66 -38.03 -38.48
N MET A 30 32.77 -37.82 -37.51
CA MET A 30 33.10 -37.90 -36.07
C MET A 30 33.43 -39.34 -35.63
N LYS A 31 32.81 -40.36 -36.24
CA LYS A 31 33.02 -41.77 -35.86
C LYS A 31 34.32 -42.40 -36.37
N ASN A 32 34.91 -41.88 -37.45
CA ASN A 32 36.09 -42.49 -38.10
C ASN A 32 37.41 -41.75 -37.86
N ASP A 33 37.42 -40.73 -37.01
CA ASP A 33 38.60 -39.94 -36.61
C ASP A 33 39.48 -39.52 -37.81
N LYS A 34 38.84 -39.18 -38.94
CA LYS A 34 39.53 -38.67 -40.13
C LYS A 34 39.59 -37.15 -40.06
N ALA A 35 40.76 -36.59 -40.35
CA ALA A 35 40.98 -35.15 -40.35
C ALA A 35 39.92 -34.40 -41.19
N LEU A 36 39.29 -33.39 -40.57
CA LEU A 36 38.23 -32.53 -41.13
C LEU A 36 38.55 -31.96 -42.53
N SER A 37 39.83 -31.85 -42.90
CA SER A 37 40.27 -31.40 -44.22
C SER A 37 39.88 -32.35 -45.37
N GLN A 38 39.67 -33.65 -45.12
CA GLN A 38 39.15 -34.59 -46.13
C GLN A 38 37.62 -34.48 -46.30
N VAL A 39 36.91 -33.96 -45.29
CA VAL A 39 35.47 -33.66 -45.36
C VAL A 39 35.22 -32.36 -46.16
N ARG A 40 36.16 -31.39 -46.10
CA ARG A 40 36.11 -30.11 -46.84
C ARG A 40 35.91 -30.24 -48.36
N GLN A 41 36.27 -31.36 -49.00
CA GLN A 41 36.09 -31.55 -50.45
C GLN A 41 34.75 -32.15 -50.88
N LYS A 42 33.92 -32.66 -49.94
CA LYS A 42 32.66 -33.34 -50.27
C LYS A 42 31.39 -32.49 -50.11
N VAL A 43 31.45 -31.36 -49.40
CA VAL A 43 30.30 -30.48 -49.18
C VAL A 43 30.12 -29.57 -50.40
N GLY A 44 29.56 -30.11 -51.47
CA GLY A 44 29.07 -29.33 -52.60
C GLY A 44 27.82 -28.52 -52.21
N VAL A 45 27.61 -27.39 -52.89
CA VAL A 45 26.46 -26.48 -52.69
C VAL A 45 25.14 -27.24 -52.83
N VAL A 46 24.30 -27.26 -51.80
CA VAL A 46 22.97 -27.87 -51.82
C VAL A 46 21.93 -26.81 -52.15
N TYR A 47 21.28 -26.94 -53.31
CA TYR A 47 20.18 -26.08 -53.73
C TYR A 47 18.84 -26.75 -53.40
N VAL A 48 18.09 -26.17 -52.47
CA VAL A 48 16.69 -26.58 -52.21
C VAL A 48 15.79 -25.69 -53.06
N LYS A 49 14.97 -26.30 -53.92
CA LYS A 49 14.06 -25.69 -54.91
C LYS A 49 13.78 -24.19 -54.69
N GLY A 50 14.71 -23.37 -55.20
CA GLY A 50 14.51 -21.98 -55.54
C GLY A 50 14.52 -20.92 -54.42
N MET A 51 14.80 -21.21 -53.15
CA MET A 51 14.58 -20.19 -52.10
C MET A 51 15.64 -20.00 -51.02
N ILE A 52 16.71 -20.80 -50.93
CA ILE A 52 17.77 -20.57 -49.92
C ILE A 52 19.15 -20.86 -50.52
N LYS A 53 20.10 -19.95 -50.29
CA LYS A 53 21.53 -20.15 -50.56
C LYS A 53 22.26 -20.27 -49.21
N ILE A 54 22.83 -21.44 -48.93
CA ILE A 54 23.59 -21.69 -47.71
C ILE A 54 25.06 -21.77 -48.05
N ASN A 55 25.86 -20.82 -47.55
CA ASN A 55 27.31 -20.87 -47.63
C ASN A 55 27.86 -21.22 -46.25
N ALA A 56 28.62 -22.32 -46.18
CA ALA A 56 29.38 -22.67 -44.98
C ALA A 56 30.86 -22.38 -45.23
N THR A 57 31.47 -21.56 -44.39
CA THR A 57 32.93 -21.32 -44.38
C THR A 57 33.45 -21.55 -42.98
N PHE A 58 34.55 -22.28 -42.89
CA PHE A 58 35.26 -22.55 -41.65
C PHE A 58 36.41 -21.54 -41.53
N ASP A 59 36.59 -20.95 -40.36
CA ASP A 59 37.78 -20.13 -40.09
C ASP A 59 38.93 -20.97 -39.51
N SER A 60 40.01 -20.29 -39.13
CA SER A 60 41.28 -20.93 -38.74
C SER A 60 41.21 -21.75 -37.45
N ASP A 61 40.12 -21.62 -36.68
CA ASP A 61 39.93 -22.31 -35.41
C ASP A 61 38.92 -23.49 -35.52
N ASP A 62 38.61 -23.90 -36.76
CA ASP A 62 37.71 -25.01 -37.12
C ASP A 62 36.23 -24.83 -36.71
N ASP A 63 35.80 -23.62 -36.35
CA ASP A 63 34.40 -23.28 -36.12
C ASP A 63 33.60 -23.13 -37.43
N VAL A 64 32.36 -23.65 -37.44
CA VAL A 64 31.50 -23.67 -38.63
C VAL A 64 30.67 -22.39 -38.71
N LYS A 65 30.96 -21.51 -39.67
CA LYS A 65 30.14 -20.34 -39.95
C LYS A 65 29.19 -20.64 -41.11
N VAL A 66 27.90 -20.82 -40.80
CA VAL A 66 26.85 -21.03 -41.80
C VAL A 66 26.06 -19.74 -42.01
N VAL A 67 26.14 -19.16 -43.20
CA VAL A 67 25.35 -17.99 -43.61
C VAL A 67 24.26 -18.46 -44.56
N ALA A 68 23.02 -18.40 -44.12
CA ALA A 68 21.84 -18.59 -44.96
C ALA A 68 21.21 -17.21 -45.23
N GLU A 69 21.24 -16.77 -46.49
CA GLU A 69 20.47 -15.61 -46.94
C GLU A 69 19.16 -16.11 -47.54
N VAL A 70 18.01 -15.63 -47.03
CA VAL A 70 16.79 -15.21 -47.77
C VAL A 70 15.65 -14.91 -46.76
N GLY A 71 14.83 -13.88 -47.10
CA GLY A 71 13.90 -13.20 -46.21
C GLY A 71 12.47 -13.75 -46.08
N ARG A 72 11.79 -13.16 -45.07
CA ARG A 72 10.37 -13.18 -44.67
C ARG A 72 9.65 -14.55 -44.62
N VAL A 73 9.07 -14.76 -43.43
CA VAL A 73 7.95 -15.64 -43.04
C VAL A 73 8.38 -16.81 -42.14
N ILE A 74 8.12 -16.67 -40.84
CA ILE A 74 8.19 -17.73 -39.82
C ILE A 74 6.85 -17.74 -39.09
N ALA A 75 6.10 -18.83 -39.22
CA ALA A 75 4.98 -19.14 -38.31
C ALA A 75 4.79 -20.65 -38.05
N ASP A 76 5.29 -21.58 -38.88
CA ASP A 76 4.96 -23.01 -38.73
C ASP A 76 6.13 -23.95 -38.36
N VAL A 77 7.32 -23.43 -38.04
CA VAL A 77 8.52 -24.27 -37.84
C VAL A 77 8.77 -24.69 -36.38
N VAL A 78 8.10 -24.12 -35.38
CA VAL A 78 8.59 -24.20 -33.98
C VAL A 78 7.73 -25.09 -33.06
N SER A 79 7.17 -26.18 -33.58
CA SER A 79 6.39 -27.14 -32.77
C SER A 79 7.08 -28.47 -32.48
N ASN A 80 8.23 -28.80 -33.09
CA ASN A 80 8.80 -30.16 -33.01
C ASN A 80 10.31 -30.27 -32.67
N LEU A 81 10.93 -29.22 -32.12
CA LEU A 81 12.28 -29.33 -31.55
C LEU A 81 12.20 -29.11 -30.03
N SER A 82 12.45 -30.19 -29.29
CA SER A 82 12.83 -30.10 -27.89
C SER A 82 14.21 -29.44 -27.84
N VAL A 83 14.31 -28.33 -27.10
CA VAL A 83 15.48 -27.46 -26.93
C VAL A 83 15.59 -26.38 -28.03
N LEU A 84 15.49 -25.12 -27.57
CA LEU A 84 15.67 -23.84 -28.25
C LEU A 84 14.46 -23.32 -29.07
N LYS A 85 13.65 -22.46 -28.44
CA LYS A 85 12.67 -21.58 -29.10
C LYS A 85 13.05 -20.12 -28.88
N ILE A 86 13.23 -19.37 -29.97
CA ILE A 86 13.46 -17.92 -30.00
C ILE A 86 12.37 -17.31 -30.88
N VAL A 87 11.69 -16.27 -30.39
CA VAL A 87 10.93 -15.32 -31.23
C VAL A 87 11.60 -13.95 -31.14
N VAL A 88 11.93 -13.39 -32.30
CA VAL A 88 12.62 -12.11 -32.48
C VAL A 88 11.57 -11.01 -32.63
N ALA A 89 11.54 -10.04 -31.70
CA ALA A 89 11.04 -8.70 -31.99
C ALA A 89 12.18 -7.88 -32.61
N SER A 90 11.82 -7.06 -33.58
CA SER A 90 12.69 -6.44 -34.59
C SER A 90 13.93 -5.71 -34.09
N GLY A 91 15.09 -6.12 -34.64
CA GLY A 91 16.18 -5.21 -35.00
C GLY A 91 17.43 -5.19 -34.12
N PHE A 92 18.18 -6.30 -33.97
CA PHE A 92 19.57 -6.21 -33.48
C PHE A 92 20.53 -7.26 -34.07
N THR A 93 21.79 -6.86 -34.16
CA THR A 93 22.96 -7.67 -34.60
C THR A 93 23.80 -7.99 -33.37
N LEU A 94 24.07 -9.28 -33.09
CA LEU A 94 24.88 -9.70 -31.94
C LEU A 94 26.38 -9.77 -32.27
N GLN A 95 27.22 -9.15 -31.44
CA GLN A 95 28.65 -9.47 -31.36
C GLN A 95 28.90 -10.50 -30.24
N PRO A 96 29.79 -11.50 -30.43
CA PRO A 96 29.91 -12.62 -29.51
C PRO A 96 31.05 -12.42 -28.51
N ARG A 97 30.79 -11.80 -27.37
CA ARG A 97 31.56 -12.04 -26.13
C ARG A 97 30.63 -11.92 -24.93
N VAL A 98 30.85 -12.79 -23.95
CA VAL A 98 30.12 -12.99 -22.69
C VAL A 98 28.90 -13.92 -22.80
N GLY A 99 28.95 -15.01 -22.02
CA GLY A 99 27.89 -16.01 -21.93
C GLY A 99 26.65 -15.44 -21.26
N VAL A 100 25.66 -15.05 -22.05
CA VAL A 100 24.33 -14.68 -21.59
C VAL A 100 23.48 -15.96 -21.48
N ARG A 101 23.05 -16.34 -20.27
CA ARG A 101 21.89 -17.23 -20.12
C ARG A 101 20.64 -16.38 -20.36
N LEU A 102 20.03 -16.51 -21.53
CA LEU A 102 18.75 -15.88 -21.86
C LEU A 102 17.66 -16.45 -20.94
N VAL A 103 16.98 -15.60 -20.17
CA VAL A 103 15.69 -15.94 -19.55
C VAL A 103 14.64 -15.83 -20.65
N VAL A 104 14.27 -16.98 -21.23
CA VAL A 104 13.17 -17.06 -22.21
C VAL A 104 11.87 -17.25 -21.44
N LEU A 105 11.07 -16.19 -21.31
CA LEU A 105 9.67 -16.33 -20.95
C LEU A 105 8.91 -16.78 -22.21
N GLU A 106 8.52 -18.05 -22.29
CA GLU A 106 7.65 -18.54 -23.38
C GLU A 106 6.27 -17.87 -23.25
N THR A 107 6.02 -16.79 -24.00
CA THR A 107 4.65 -16.32 -24.26
C THR A 107 4.01 -17.25 -25.29
N THR A 108 3.64 -18.46 -24.88
CA THR A 108 2.54 -19.15 -25.57
C THR A 108 1.28 -18.30 -25.40
N LYS A 109 0.24 -18.54 -26.22
CA LYS A 109 -1.04 -17.81 -26.27
C LYS A 109 -1.81 -17.65 -24.93
N GLY A 110 -1.23 -17.98 -23.77
CA GLY A 110 -1.84 -18.00 -22.43
C GLY A 110 -1.23 -17.09 -21.35
N GLY A 111 -0.31 -16.17 -21.69
CA GLY A 111 0.29 -15.19 -20.76
C GLY A 111 1.32 -15.76 -19.78
N VAL A 112 1.99 -14.88 -19.00
CA VAL A 112 2.96 -15.24 -17.94
C VAL A 112 2.40 -14.79 -16.59
N THR A 113 2.43 -15.63 -15.55
CA THR A 113 1.93 -15.23 -14.23
C THR A 113 2.93 -14.37 -13.48
N VAL A 114 2.45 -13.52 -12.55
CA VAL A 114 3.33 -12.75 -11.65
C VAL A 114 4.25 -13.68 -10.85
N LYS A 115 3.75 -14.85 -10.45
CA LYS A 115 4.53 -15.88 -9.76
C LYS A 115 5.71 -16.38 -10.61
N ASP A 116 5.48 -16.66 -11.89
CA ASP A 116 6.53 -17.10 -12.82
C ASP A 116 7.60 -16.01 -13.02
N ILE A 117 7.24 -14.73 -12.95
CA ILE A 117 8.18 -13.61 -13.01
C ILE A 117 9.01 -13.54 -11.72
N THR A 118 8.36 -13.59 -10.54
CA THR A 118 9.06 -13.51 -9.26
C THR A 118 10.00 -14.68 -9.03
N ASP A 119 9.61 -15.89 -9.43
CA ASP A 119 10.42 -17.10 -9.24
C ASP A 119 11.65 -17.14 -10.17
N ASN A 120 11.62 -16.46 -11.33
CA ASN A 120 12.71 -16.49 -12.33
C ASN A 120 13.63 -15.25 -12.33
N VAL A 121 13.13 -14.06 -11.94
CA VAL A 121 13.92 -12.81 -11.88
C VAL A 121 14.82 -12.77 -10.64
N TYR A 122 14.40 -13.41 -9.55
CA TYR A 122 15.13 -13.44 -8.29
C TYR A 122 16.50 -14.16 -8.40
N ASP A 123 16.62 -15.16 -9.29
CA ASP A 123 17.88 -15.85 -9.57
C ASP A 123 18.86 -15.01 -10.41
N TYR A 124 18.34 -14.11 -11.25
CA TYR A 124 19.12 -13.20 -12.09
C TYR A 124 19.75 -12.07 -11.27
N LEU A 125 19.00 -11.47 -10.33
CA LEU A 125 19.48 -10.38 -9.46
C LEU A 125 20.49 -10.87 -8.39
N LYS A 126 20.51 -12.17 -8.07
CA LYS A 126 21.39 -12.77 -7.05
C LYS A 126 22.86 -12.90 -7.49
N HIS A 127 23.14 -12.88 -8.78
CA HIS A 127 24.48 -13.05 -9.33
C HIS A 127 25.05 -11.67 -9.75
N GLN A 128 25.62 -10.94 -8.79
CA GLN A 128 26.15 -9.57 -8.91
C GLN A 128 27.31 -9.34 -9.91
N ASP A 129 27.62 -10.28 -10.80
CA ASP A 129 28.75 -10.17 -11.75
C ASP A 129 28.36 -9.69 -13.16
N ALA A 130 27.13 -9.21 -13.37
CA ALA A 130 26.65 -8.76 -14.68
C ALA A 130 26.86 -7.25 -14.94
N LYS A 131 28.07 -6.73 -14.66
CA LYS A 131 28.40 -5.29 -14.83
C LYS A 131 28.72 -4.86 -16.27
N GLU A 132 28.62 -5.76 -17.27
CA GLU A 132 28.95 -5.46 -18.67
C GLU A 132 27.96 -6.09 -19.69
N ILE A 133 26.65 -5.92 -19.50
CA ILE A 133 25.66 -6.27 -20.54
C ILE A 133 24.89 -5.03 -20.98
N ASN A 134 25.08 -4.70 -22.26
CA ASN A 134 24.46 -3.68 -23.10
C ASN A 134 23.31 -2.85 -22.48
N THR A 135 23.62 -1.59 -22.19
CA THR A 135 22.85 -0.61 -21.42
C THR A 135 21.47 -0.30 -22.03
N GLU A 136 21.25 -0.49 -23.34
CA GLU A 136 19.97 -0.16 -24.01
C GLU A 136 18.89 -1.23 -23.89
N VAL A 137 19.23 -2.52 -23.92
CA VAL A 137 18.23 -3.61 -23.77
C VAL A 137 17.87 -3.79 -22.30
N SER A 138 18.84 -3.64 -21.40
CA SER A 138 18.58 -3.66 -19.97
C SER A 138 17.81 -2.41 -19.53
N SER A 139 18.09 -1.22 -20.07
CA SER A 139 17.27 -0.03 -19.78
C SER A 139 15.92 -0.06 -20.46
N ALA A 140 15.71 -0.61 -21.65
CA ALA A 140 14.38 -0.71 -22.25
C ALA A 140 13.51 -1.80 -21.60
N PHE A 141 14.10 -2.94 -21.20
CA PHE A 141 13.42 -3.99 -20.44
C PHE A 141 13.18 -3.56 -19.00
N MET A 142 14.19 -3.00 -18.31
CA MET A 142 14.02 -2.45 -16.96
C MET A 142 13.14 -1.21 -16.95
N SER A 143 13.23 -0.32 -17.94
CA SER A 143 12.28 0.80 -18.10
C SER A 143 10.90 0.28 -18.48
N GLY A 144 10.76 -0.81 -19.24
CA GLY A 144 9.48 -1.48 -19.49
C GLY A 144 8.96 -2.28 -18.29
N PHE A 145 9.81 -2.63 -17.33
CA PHE A 145 9.51 -3.36 -16.09
C PHE A 145 9.22 -2.38 -14.92
N GLU A 146 9.92 -1.24 -14.87
CA GLU A 146 9.76 -0.07 -13.99
C GLU A 146 8.69 0.92 -14.51
N LYS A 147 8.36 0.90 -15.80
CA LYS A 147 7.19 1.59 -16.38
C LYS A 147 6.03 0.64 -16.66
N GLY A 148 6.24 -0.68 -16.66
CA GLY A 148 5.19 -1.71 -16.81
C GLY A 148 4.79 -2.35 -15.47
N LEU A 149 3.97 -3.41 -15.54
CA LEU A 149 3.16 -4.02 -14.47
C LEU A 149 3.67 -3.86 -13.02
N ILE A 150 4.93 -4.16 -12.71
CA ILE A 150 5.50 -4.01 -11.36
C ILE A 150 5.70 -2.54 -11.01
N GLY A 151 6.29 -1.75 -11.90
CA GLY A 151 6.37 -0.30 -11.81
C GLY A 151 5.01 0.41 -11.81
N SER A 152 3.98 -0.09 -12.50
CA SER A 152 2.62 0.47 -12.42
C SER A 152 1.87 0.04 -11.16
N LEU A 153 2.09 -1.18 -10.65
CA LEU A 153 1.62 -1.62 -9.33
C LEU A 153 2.32 -0.84 -8.21
N LEU A 154 3.59 -0.44 -8.40
CA LEU A 154 4.37 0.41 -7.48
C LEU A 154 4.12 1.92 -7.65
N LYS A 155 3.76 2.42 -8.84
CA LYS A 155 3.46 3.85 -9.10
C LYS A 155 1.99 4.21 -8.85
N ALA A 156 1.05 3.32 -9.14
CA ALA A 156 -0.34 3.46 -8.67
C ALA A 156 -0.40 3.41 -7.14
N ASP A 157 0.51 2.63 -6.52
CA ASP A 157 0.81 2.63 -5.09
C ASP A 157 1.07 4.07 -4.61
N ILE A 158 2.02 4.77 -5.23
CA ILE A 158 2.42 6.11 -4.79
C ILE A 158 1.27 7.11 -4.85
N SER A 159 0.42 7.13 -5.89
CA SER A 159 -0.62 8.18 -6.00
C SER A 159 -1.82 7.99 -5.06
N ALA A 160 -2.28 6.76 -4.82
CA ALA A 160 -3.36 6.50 -3.85
C ALA A 160 -2.86 6.67 -2.41
N LEU A 161 -1.62 6.22 -2.14
CA LEU A 161 -0.92 6.43 -0.89
C LEU A 161 -0.58 7.91 -0.66
N GLU A 162 -0.21 8.67 -1.70
CA GLU A 162 -0.01 10.12 -1.68
C GLU A 162 -1.32 10.86 -1.40
N ALA A 163 -2.46 10.41 -1.93
CA ALA A 163 -3.76 11.03 -1.68
C ALA A 163 -4.24 10.76 -0.25
N LEU A 164 -4.08 9.52 0.23
CA LEU A 164 -4.33 9.16 1.63
C LEU A 164 -3.38 9.94 2.56
N LEU A 165 -2.13 10.12 2.13
CA LEU A 165 -1.15 10.91 2.85
C LEU A 165 -1.49 12.40 2.85
N GLN A 166 -1.89 12.98 1.72
CA GLN A 166 -2.36 14.37 1.65
C GLN A 166 -3.59 14.56 2.53
N ASN A 167 -4.44 13.54 2.67
CA ASN A 167 -5.54 13.56 3.61
C ASN A 167 -5.02 13.55 5.06
N ILE A 168 -4.08 12.67 5.42
CA ILE A 168 -3.44 12.68 6.74
C ILE A 168 -2.77 14.04 7.01
N GLN A 169 -2.06 14.64 6.05
CA GLN A 169 -1.41 15.94 6.17
C GLN A 169 -2.43 17.09 6.27
N GLY A 170 -3.51 17.04 5.49
CA GLY A 170 -4.61 18.00 5.52
C GLY A 170 -5.40 17.92 6.82
N LEU A 171 -5.57 16.71 7.35
CA LEU A 171 -6.06 16.46 8.70
C LEU A 171 -5.03 17.06 9.67
N LEU A 172 -3.80 16.60 9.78
CA LEU A 172 -2.87 17.13 10.78
C LEU A 172 -2.55 18.65 10.68
N GLY A 173 -2.95 19.31 9.59
CA GLY A 173 -2.78 20.76 9.41
C GLY A 173 -1.34 21.12 9.05
N LEU A 174 -0.63 20.15 8.47
CA LEU A 174 0.79 20.09 8.18
C LEU A 174 1.28 21.03 7.06
N ALA A 175 0.62 22.17 6.89
CA ALA A 175 1.05 23.16 5.91
C ALA A 175 2.38 23.80 6.32
N GLY A 176 3.49 23.18 5.93
CA GLY A 176 4.78 23.84 5.74
C GLY A 176 5.58 24.17 7.01
N ASN A 177 5.82 23.18 7.87
CA ASN A 177 6.96 23.26 8.79
C ASN A 177 8.22 22.91 7.99
N PHE A 178 8.76 23.92 7.32
CA PHE A 178 10.00 23.80 6.58
C PHE A 178 11.17 23.90 7.56
N GLU A 179 11.93 22.81 7.72
CA GLU A 179 13.33 22.96 8.12
C GLU A 179 14.08 23.66 6.99
N TYR A 180 14.63 24.83 7.31
CA TYR A 180 15.37 25.66 6.34
C TYR A 180 16.78 25.08 6.18
N ASN A 181 16.93 24.07 5.33
CA ASN A 181 18.26 23.71 4.83
C ASN A 181 18.55 24.57 3.60
N ASP A 182 19.71 25.24 3.60
CA ASP A 182 20.02 26.32 2.66
C ASP A 182 21.27 26.06 1.80
N PRO A 183 21.28 25.00 0.95
CA PRO A 183 22.37 24.78 0.03
C PRO A 183 22.56 25.93 -0.96
N LEU A 184 23.81 26.17 -1.36
CA LEU A 184 24.16 27.10 -2.44
C LEU A 184 24.03 26.45 -3.82
N ALA A 185 23.20 27.01 -4.69
CA ALA A 185 23.02 26.59 -6.08
C ALA A 185 23.69 27.56 -7.05
N PHE A 186 24.32 27.05 -8.10
CA PHE A 186 24.95 27.80 -9.18
C PHE A 186 24.10 27.71 -10.44
N ASP A 187 23.74 28.88 -10.97
CA ASP A 187 23.18 29.08 -12.30
C ASP A 187 24.32 28.98 -13.32
N LEU A 188 24.40 27.86 -14.04
CA LEU A 188 25.56 27.55 -14.87
C LEU A 188 25.46 28.04 -16.31
N ASP A 189 24.26 28.21 -16.84
CA ASP A 189 23.99 28.60 -18.24
C ASP A 189 23.37 30.00 -18.39
N GLY A 190 22.96 30.62 -17.28
CA GLY A 190 22.58 32.02 -17.18
C GLY A 190 21.11 32.30 -17.48
N ASP A 191 20.24 31.30 -17.46
CA ASP A 191 18.81 31.48 -17.72
C ASP A 191 17.92 31.50 -16.47
N GLY A 192 18.45 31.09 -15.31
CA GLY A 192 17.72 31.13 -14.06
C GLY A 192 18.29 30.18 -13.01
N ILE A 193 17.51 29.99 -11.94
CA ILE A 193 17.67 28.82 -11.07
C ILE A 193 16.40 28.00 -11.24
N GLU A 194 16.56 26.73 -11.59
CA GLU A 194 15.49 25.82 -11.95
C GLU A 194 15.21 24.87 -10.79
N ILE A 195 13.95 24.73 -10.39
CA ILE A 195 13.58 23.86 -9.27
C ILE A 195 12.65 22.75 -9.76
N VAL A 196 13.06 21.51 -9.51
CA VAL A 196 12.21 20.32 -9.59
C VAL A 196 11.33 20.28 -8.33
N PRO A 197 9.99 20.41 -8.46
CA PRO A 197 9.11 20.41 -7.31
C PRO A 197 9.15 19.09 -6.54
N ILE A 198 8.86 19.13 -5.23
CA ILE A 198 8.94 17.97 -4.31
C ILE A 198 8.29 16.68 -4.83
N LYS A 199 7.18 16.78 -5.57
CA LYS A 199 6.50 15.63 -6.20
C LYS A 199 7.46 14.80 -7.06
N ASN A 200 8.35 15.46 -7.78
CA ASN A 200 9.35 14.85 -8.66
C ASN A 200 10.78 14.98 -8.09
N GLY A 201 10.94 15.47 -6.87
CA GLY A 201 12.25 15.70 -6.27
C GLY A 201 12.94 14.41 -5.80
N VAL A 202 13.96 14.51 -4.96
CA VAL A 202 14.85 13.39 -4.59
C VAL A 202 14.76 13.05 -3.10
N MET A 203 15.34 11.91 -2.70
CA MET A 203 15.53 11.56 -1.29
C MET A 203 16.94 12.00 -0.88
N PHE A 204 17.06 12.99 0.01
CA PHE A 204 18.36 13.52 0.45
C PHE A 204 18.38 13.80 1.95
N ASP A 205 19.54 13.61 2.58
CA ASP A 205 19.77 13.87 4.00
C ASP A 205 20.42 15.24 4.16
N HIS A 206 19.60 16.30 4.27
CA HIS A 206 20.12 17.67 4.30
C HIS A 206 20.82 18.05 5.61
N ASN A 207 20.42 17.46 6.73
CA ASN A 207 20.93 17.82 8.06
C ASN A 207 22.02 16.85 8.56
N SER A 208 22.29 15.78 7.79
CA SER A 208 23.24 14.70 8.08
C SER A 208 22.94 13.92 9.35
N ASP A 209 21.66 13.72 9.65
CA ASP A 209 21.19 12.92 10.78
C ASP A 209 21.10 11.42 10.49
N GLY A 210 21.35 11.02 9.23
CA GLY A 210 21.26 9.64 8.76
C GLY A 210 19.91 9.27 8.16
N ILE A 211 19.00 10.23 7.97
CA ILE A 211 17.67 10.06 7.41
C ILE A 211 17.54 10.92 6.15
N LYS A 212 17.36 10.27 5.01
CA LYS A 212 16.98 10.97 3.79
C LYS A 212 15.50 11.30 3.83
N THR A 213 15.13 12.53 3.51
CA THR A 213 13.74 12.97 3.39
C THR A 213 13.43 13.35 1.94
N LYS A 214 12.15 13.34 1.56
CA LYS A 214 11.76 13.76 0.20
C LYS A 214 11.88 15.27 0.10
N SER A 215 12.71 15.75 -0.82
CA SER A 215 12.99 17.19 -1.00
C SER A 215 12.70 17.62 -2.42
N ALA A 216 12.23 18.86 -2.60
CA ALA A 216 12.39 19.55 -3.88
C ALA A 216 13.88 19.64 -4.23
N TRP A 217 14.18 19.76 -5.52
CA TRP A 217 15.56 19.63 -6.00
C TRP A 217 15.90 20.66 -7.06
N LEU A 218 17.19 20.81 -7.35
CA LEU A 218 17.72 21.68 -8.40
C LEU A 218 17.52 21.02 -9.77
N GLY A 219 17.37 21.84 -10.81
CA GLY A 219 17.38 21.43 -12.22
C GLY A 219 18.67 20.71 -12.63
N GLU A 220 18.62 20.00 -13.75
CA GLU A 220 19.74 19.17 -14.23
C GLU A 220 20.85 19.98 -14.93
N ASP A 221 20.50 21.19 -15.34
CA ASP A 221 21.32 22.24 -15.94
C ASP A 221 22.17 22.99 -14.91
N ASP A 222 21.64 23.16 -13.69
CA ASP A 222 22.28 23.85 -12.58
C ASP A 222 23.11 22.92 -11.67
N ALA A 223 23.87 23.51 -10.74
CA ALA A 223 24.72 22.73 -9.84
C ALA A 223 24.67 23.14 -8.36
N TRP A 224 24.74 22.16 -7.48
CA TRP A 224 25.01 22.39 -6.06
C TRP A 224 26.49 22.66 -5.80
N LEU A 225 26.79 23.64 -4.95
CA LEU A 225 28.13 23.79 -4.39
C LEU A 225 28.37 22.74 -3.30
N ALA A 226 29.45 21.99 -3.47
CA ALA A 226 29.78 20.88 -2.59
C ALA A 226 31.28 20.77 -2.28
N LEU A 227 31.57 20.06 -1.19
CA LEU A 227 32.91 19.66 -0.78
C LEU A 227 32.83 18.24 -0.22
N ASP A 228 33.51 17.30 -0.89
CA ASP A 228 33.66 15.92 -0.41
C ASP A 228 34.56 15.91 0.84
N LYS A 229 33.93 16.04 2.02
CA LYS A 229 34.62 16.20 3.30
C LYS A 229 35.11 14.87 3.86
N ASN A 230 34.44 13.77 3.51
CA ASN A 230 34.78 12.44 4.02
C ASN A 230 35.77 11.67 3.11
N GLY A 231 36.02 12.19 1.90
CA GLY A 231 36.97 11.66 0.92
C GLY A 231 36.51 10.37 0.25
N ASN A 232 35.20 10.08 0.24
CA ASN A 232 34.65 8.86 -0.34
C ASN A 232 34.44 8.98 -1.87
N GLY A 233 34.61 10.18 -2.45
CA GLY A 233 34.50 10.45 -3.88
C GLY A 233 33.07 10.59 -4.41
N VAL A 234 32.07 10.71 -3.52
CA VAL A 234 30.67 11.02 -3.84
C VAL A 234 30.17 12.17 -2.96
N ILE A 235 29.07 12.81 -3.34
CA ILE A 235 28.38 13.80 -2.50
C ILE A 235 27.02 13.20 -2.15
N ASP A 236 26.81 12.81 -0.89
CA ASP A 236 25.65 11.97 -0.53
C ASP A 236 24.85 12.41 0.69
N ASN A 237 25.25 13.51 1.34
CA ASN A 237 24.55 14.12 2.47
C ASN A 237 24.86 15.63 2.60
N GLY A 238 24.09 16.34 3.40
CA GLY A 238 24.14 17.79 3.53
C GLY A 238 25.36 18.34 4.27
N SER A 239 26.15 17.51 4.96
CA SER A 239 27.44 17.94 5.53
C SER A 239 28.46 18.28 4.44
N GLU A 240 28.24 17.76 3.23
CA GLU A 240 29.05 17.97 2.04
C GLU A 240 28.51 19.09 1.13
N LEU A 241 27.28 19.57 1.38
CA LEU A 241 26.73 20.77 0.75
C LEU A 241 27.01 22.01 1.60
N PHE A 242 27.12 23.17 0.95
CA PHE A 242 27.31 24.45 1.64
C PHE A 242 25.97 25.01 2.12
N GLY A 243 25.71 24.91 3.41
CA GLY A 243 24.50 25.38 4.09
C GLY A 243 24.72 25.49 5.61
N ASP A 244 23.66 25.64 6.38
CA ASP A 244 23.62 25.72 7.84
C ASP A 244 24.08 24.42 8.55
N SER A 245 24.09 23.31 7.83
CA SER A 245 24.66 22.04 8.30
C SER A 245 26.18 21.93 8.10
N THR A 246 26.82 22.91 7.44
CA THR A 246 28.28 22.95 7.34
C THR A 246 28.92 23.38 8.68
N ILE A 247 29.92 22.61 9.11
CA ILE A 247 30.81 22.96 10.23
C ILE A 247 31.91 23.90 9.73
N LEU A 248 32.00 25.08 10.33
CA LEU A 248 33.03 26.09 10.08
C LEU A 248 34.39 25.68 10.68
N SER A 249 35.45 26.37 10.28
CA SER A 249 36.83 26.22 10.78
C SER A 249 36.95 26.37 12.30
N ASN A 250 36.02 27.11 12.93
CA ASN A 250 35.92 27.31 14.37
C ASN A 250 35.18 26.19 15.12
N GLY A 251 34.65 25.19 14.40
CA GLY A 251 33.93 24.03 14.94
C GLY A 251 32.43 24.23 15.19
N ASN A 252 31.88 25.43 14.96
CA ASN A 252 30.44 25.69 15.04
C ASN A 252 29.76 25.44 13.69
N LYS A 253 28.45 25.16 13.71
CA LYS A 253 27.62 25.17 12.49
C LYS A 253 27.53 26.59 11.91
N ALA A 254 27.56 26.69 10.59
CA ALA A 254 27.28 27.92 9.87
C ALA A 254 25.83 28.36 10.12
N LYS A 255 25.56 29.66 10.05
CA LYS A 255 24.18 30.18 10.06
C LYS A 255 23.51 30.02 8.70
N ASN A 256 24.31 29.98 7.64
CA ASN A 256 23.85 29.79 6.28
C ASN A 256 24.98 29.39 5.32
N GLY A 257 24.60 29.01 4.09
CA GLY A 257 25.53 28.60 3.03
C GLY A 257 26.55 29.68 2.64
N ILE A 258 26.16 30.96 2.64
CA ILE A 258 27.09 32.05 2.33
C ILE A 258 28.16 32.22 3.42
N GLU A 259 27.80 32.12 4.70
CA GLU A 259 28.76 32.12 5.81
C GLU A 259 29.69 30.90 5.74
N ALA A 260 29.16 29.73 5.36
CA ALA A 260 29.95 28.52 5.16
C ALA A 260 31.00 28.68 4.05
N LEU A 261 30.65 29.33 2.93
CA LEU A 261 31.58 29.59 1.84
C LEU A 261 32.61 30.67 2.22
N ALA A 262 32.19 31.72 2.93
CA ALA A 262 33.09 32.80 3.36
C ALA A 262 34.17 32.35 4.35
N ASP A 263 33.94 31.28 5.11
CA ASP A 263 34.96 30.68 5.99
C ASP A 263 36.14 30.05 5.22
N LEU A 264 36.00 29.87 3.90
CA LEU A 264 37.07 29.38 3.03
C LEU A 264 37.96 30.48 2.44
N ASP A 265 37.62 31.76 2.62
CA ASP A 265 38.41 32.91 2.20
C ASP A 265 39.63 33.07 3.12
N SER A 266 40.74 32.50 2.68
CA SER A 266 41.95 32.35 3.49
C SER A 266 42.77 33.63 3.54
N ASN A 267 42.75 34.43 2.48
CA ASN A 267 43.49 35.69 2.37
C ASN A 267 42.63 36.91 2.79
N HIS A 268 41.34 36.72 3.03
CA HIS A 268 40.33 37.68 3.48
C HIS A 268 40.13 38.85 2.48
N ASP A 269 40.20 38.56 1.18
CA ASP A 269 40.03 39.56 0.12
C ASP A 269 38.58 39.71 -0.36
N GLY A 270 37.66 38.88 0.15
CA GLY A 270 36.23 38.92 -0.17
C GLY A 270 35.87 38.15 -1.45
N ILE A 271 36.78 37.39 -2.03
CA ILE A 271 36.52 36.48 -3.15
C ILE A 271 37.06 35.08 -2.83
N ILE A 272 36.46 34.06 -3.43
CA ILE A 272 36.98 32.68 -3.37
C ILE A 272 37.63 32.39 -4.72
N ASN A 273 38.96 32.27 -4.75
CA ASN A 273 39.74 32.08 -5.97
C ASN A 273 40.95 31.14 -5.77
N ASN A 274 41.83 31.00 -6.78
CA ASN A 274 42.97 30.10 -6.71
C ASN A 274 44.07 30.47 -5.70
N GLU A 275 43.99 31.64 -5.07
CA GLU A 275 44.83 32.05 -3.93
C GLU A 275 44.34 31.42 -2.61
N ASP A 276 43.11 30.89 -2.58
CA ASP A 276 42.54 30.19 -1.42
C ASP A 276 42.87 28.71 -1.37
N GLU A 277 43.18 28.24 -0.16
CA GLU A 277 43.61 26.86 0.09
C GLU A 277 42.56 25.83 -0.38
N GLN A 278 41.27 26.13 -0.19
CA GLN A 278 40.18 25.19 -0.46
C GLN A 278 39.58 25.30 -1.86
N PHE A 279 39.97 26.30 -2.66
CA PHE A 279 39.37 26.53 -3.99
C PHE A 279 39.46 25.30 -4.91
N LYS A 280 40.60 24.59 -4.88
CA LYS A 280 40.80 23.37 -5.68
C LYS A 280 40.01 22.16 -5.20
N ASN A 281 39.50 22.20 -3.97
CA ASN A 281 38.73 21.12 -3.37
C ASN A 281 37.22 21.32 -3.56
N LEU A 282 36.77 22.55 -3.84
CA LEU A 282 35.39 22.83 -4.18
C LEU A 282 34.93 22.06 -5.42
N ARG A 283 33.66 21.65 -5.38
CA ARG A 283 32.99 20.88 -6.41
C ARG A 283 31.66 21.54 -6.75
N LEU A 284 31.27 21.39 -8.01
CA LEU A 284 29.92 21.66 -8.48
C LEU A 284 29.29 20.33 -8.89
N TRP A 285 28.16 19.99 -8.26
CA TRP A 285 27.43 18.75 -8.51
C TRP A 285 26.18 19.06 -9.33
N GLN A 286 26.18 18.63 -10.60
CA GLN A 286 25.02 18.64 -11.48
C GLN A 286 24.34 17.26 -11.42
N ASP A 287 23.21 17.15 -10.73
CA ASP A 287 22.48 15.89 -10.57
C ASP A 287 21.63 15.57 -11.82
N VAL A 288 22.30 15.07 -12.86
CA VAL A 288 21.70 14.86 -14.19
C VAL A 288 20.68 13.70 -14.22
N ASN A 289 20.73 12.78 -13.26
CA ASN A 289 19.77 11.67 -13.19
C ASN A 289 18.72 11.85 -12.09
N GLN A 290 18.84 12.92 -11.29
CA GLN A 290 17.95 13.28 -10.19
C GLN A 290 17.78 12.14 -9.16
N ASP A 291 18.89 11.50 -8.78
CA ASP A 291 18.87 10.43 -7.77
C ASP A 291 19.35 10.87 -6.38
N GLY A 292 19.82 12.12 -6.24
CA GLY A 292 20.28 12.68 -4.98
C GLY A 292 21.60 12.07 -4.48
N VAL A 293 22.40 11.45 -5.35
CA VAL A 293 23.73 10.94 -5.02
C VAL A 293 24.74 11.46 -6.05
N GLY A 294 25.60 12.38 -5.65
CA GLY A 294 26.61 12.96 -6.53
C GLY A 294 27.65 11.94 -6.96
N GLN A 295 27.52 11.45 -8.18
CA GLN A 295 28.46 10.48 -8.74
C GLN A 295 29.61 11.17 -9.44
N ARG A 296 30.71 10.44 -9.63
CA ARG A 296 31.94 11.00 -10.18
C ARG A 296 31.78 11.66 -11.56
N ASN A 297 30.83 11.19 -12.38
CA ASN A 297 30.52 11.76 -13.69
C ASN A 297 29.71 13.07 -13.63
N GLU A 298 29.02 13.31 -12.51
CA GLU A 298 28.14 14.47 -12.23
C GLU A 298 28.85 15.58 -11.46
N ILE A 299 29.99 15.25 -10.85
CA ILE A 299 30.81 16.18 -10.07
C ILE A 299 31.88 16.82 -10.96
N LYS A 300 31.90 18.16 -11.01
CA LYS A 300 32.91 18.98 -11.70
C LYS A 300 33.74 19.78 -10.71
N THR A 301 34.97 20.09 -11.07
CA THR A 301 35.74 21.14 -10.37
C THR A 301 35.36 22.53 -10.91
N LEU A 302 35.62 23.57 -10.13
CA LEU A 302 35.48 24.96 -10.61
C LEU A 302 36.33 25.23 -11.85
N GLU A 303 37.52 24.64 -11.93
CA GLU A 303 38.43 24.73 -13.07
C GLU A 303 37.86 24.05 -14.33
N ASP A 304 37.21 22.88 -14.19
CA ASP A 304 36.56 22.19 -15.33
C ASP A 304 35.45 23.04 -15.97
N LEU A 305 34.83 23.92 -15.19
CA LEU A 305 33.78 24.85 -15.63
C LEU A 305 34.30 26.27 -15.94
N ASN A 306 35.64 26.44 -15.94
CA ASN A 306 36.32 27.71 -16.16
C ASN A 306 35.89 28.83 -15.22
N ILE A 307 35.50 28.52 -13.98
CA ILE A 307 35.15 29.52 -12.95
C ILE A 307 36.46 30.08 -12.38
N GLU A 308 36.62 31.39 -12.47
CA GLU A 308 37.81 32.11 -12.01
C GLU A 308 37.72 32.49 -10.53
N PHE A 309 36.58 33.05 -10.12
CA PHE A 309 36.33 33.39 -8.72
C PHE A 309 34.83 33.46 -8.40
N ILE A 310 34.51 33.34 -7.10
CA ILE A 310 33.17 33.60 -6.54
C ILE A 310 33.25 34.85 -5.68
N ASN A 311 32.36 35.82 -5.89
CA ASN A 311 32.31 37.07 -5.14
C ASN A 311 31.45 36.91 -3.88
N LEU A 312 32.02 37.13 -2.69
CA LEU A 312 31.29 36.97 -1.42
C LEU A 312 30.40 38.17 -1.07
N THR A 313 30.29 39.15 -1.97
CA THR A 313 29.35 40.27 -1.83
C THR A 313 27.92 39.80 -2.09
N ARG A 314 27.08 39.87 -1.06
CA ARG A 314 25.65 39.51 -1.12
C ARG A 314 24.91 40.39 -2.12
N THR A 315 24.10 39.78 -2.99
CA THR A 315 23.27 40.48 -3.98
C THR A 315 21.93 40.94 -3.40
N GLY A 316 21.45 40.33 -2.32
CA GLY A 316 20.18 40.68 -1.67
C GLY A 316 18.95 40.27 -2.48
N GLU A 317 19.08 39.25 -3.33
CA GLU A 317 17.99 38.73 -4.16
C GLU A 317 17.13 37.72 -3.37
N ALA A 318 15.83 37.97 -3.31
CA ALA A 318 14.87 37.05 -2.69
C ALA A 318 13.79 36.66 -3.71
N ASN A 319 13.66 35.35 -3.94
CA ASN A 319 12.72 34.79 -4.91
C ASN A 319 11.95 33.62 -4.28
N THR A 320 10.82 33.26 -4.88
CA THR A 320 10.03 32.09 -4.48
C THR A 320 9.75 31.25 -5.70
N PHE A 321 10.08 29.97 -5.60
CA PHE A 321 9.90 28.96 -6.63
C PHE A 321 8.81 27.98 -6.20
N ASN A 322 8.35 27.14 -7.12
CA ASN A 322 7.45 26.04 -6.79
C ASN A 322 8.25 24.88 -6.15
N GLY A 323 8.43 24.92 -4.83
CA GLY A 323 9.21 23.93 -4.08
C GLY A 323 10.46 24.48 -3.39
N ALA A 324 10.75 25.78 -3.49
CA ALA A 324 11.91 26.38 -2.84
C ALA A 324 11.75 27.90 -2.66
N ARG A 325 12.59 28.49 -1.80
CA ARG A 325 12.72 29.93 -1.62
C ARG A 325 14.18 30.34 -1.63
N GLN A 326 14.53 31.31 -2.47
CA GLN A 326 15.82 32.00 -2.38
C GLN A 326 15.76 33.06 -1.29
N THR A 327 16.70 33.01 -0.35
CA THR A 327 16.83 33.98 0.73
C THR A 327 17.85 35.08 0.43
N ASP A 328 18.88 34.76 -0.35
CA ASP A 328 19.93 35.67 -0.78
C ASP A 328 20.68 35.11 -2.00
N GLY A 329 21.75 35.77 -2.44
CA GLY A 329 22.64 35.26 -3.47
C GLY A 329 24.01 35.91 -3.52
N LEU A 330 24.87 35.34 -4.37
CA LEU A 330 26.20 35.81 -4.74
C LEU A 330 26.34 35.81 -6.27
N GLU A 331 27.51 36.21 -6.76
CA GLU A 331 27.88 36.11 -8.18
C GLU A 331 29.19 35.34 -8.32
N PHE A 332 29.37 34.64 -9.43
CA PHE A 332 30.65 34.06 -9.82
C PHE A 332 31.03 34.52 -11.23
N THR A 333 32.33 34.56 -11.51
CA THR A 333 32.85 34.97 -12.83
C THR A 333 33.65 33.84 -13.44
N LYS A 334 33.40 33.53 -14.71
CA LYS A 334 34.18 32.60 -15.52
C LYS A 334 35.30 33.34 -16.25
N THR A 335 36.31 32.60 -16.71
CA THR A 335 37.48 33.15 -17.44
C THR A 335 37.15 33.83 -18.78
N ASP A 336 35.92 33.66 -19.29
CA ASP A 336 35.38 34.31 -20.49
C ASP A 336 34.54 35.56 -20.15
N ASP A 337 34.66 36.09 -18.93
CA ASP A 337 33.92 37.23 -18.38
C ASP A 337 32.40 36.98 -18.23
N PHE A 338 31.93 35.74 -18.35
CA PHE A 338 30.54 35.40 -18.00
C PHE A 338 30.35 35.54 -16.48
N ILE A 339 29.33 36.31 -16.09
CA ILE A 339 28.90 36.48 -14.70
C ILE A 339 27.65 35.64 -14.50
N GLY A 340 27.76 34.60 -13.67
CA GLY A 340 26.65 33.75 -13.26
C GLY A 340 26.21 34.04 -11.83
N ARG A 341 25.06 33.48 -11.45
CA ARG A 341 24.46 33.68 -10.12
C ARG A 341 24.70 32.49 -9.22
N VAL A 342 24.77 32.75 -7.92
CA VAL A 342 24.70 31.73 -6.88
C VAL A 342 23.52 32.05 -5.98
N ALA A 343 22.60 31.12 -5.77
CA ALA A 343 21.42 31.30 -4.93
C ALA A 343 21.56 30.55 -3.61
N GLU A 344 21.21 31.21 -2.51
CA GLU A 344 21.00 30.58 -1.20
C GLU A 344 19.56 30.07 -1.14
N LEU A 345 19.37 28.74 -1.23
CA LEU A 345 18.06 28.13 -1.45
C LEU A 345 17.55 27.37 -0.24
N SER A 346 16.44 27.81 0.36
CA SER A 346 15.64 26.98 1.25
C SER A 346 14.73 26.06 0.44
N LEU A 347 14.92 24.74 0.54
CA LEU A 347 14.13 23.75 -0.21
C LEU A 347 12.92 23.27 0.59
N ASP A 348 11.79 23.03 -0.10
CA ASP A 348 10.64 22.35 0.49
C ASP A 348 10.98 20.89 0.74
N GLN A 349 10.72 20.40 1.96
CA GLN A 349 10.95 19.02 2.37
C GLN A 349 9.67 18.38 2.92
N ASN A 350 9.61 17.06 2.85
CA ASN A 350 8.55 16.26 3.43
C ASN A 350 9.16 15.10 4.22
N GLU A 351 9.31 15.32 5.52
CA GLU A 351 9.89 14.38 6.47
C GLU A 351 9.04 13.11 6.67
N PHE A 352 7.76 13.15 6.29
CA PHE A 352 6.90 11.96 6.30
C PHE A 352 7.50 10.84 5.43
N TYR A 353 8.09 11.21 4.30
CA TYR A 353 8.80 10.30 3.43
C TYR A 353 10.25 10.22 3.84
N SER A 354 10.62 9.13 4.50
CA SER A 354 11.97 8.92 5.00
C SER A 354 12.62 7.65 4.43
N GLU A 355 13.95 7.67 4.37
CA GLU A 355 14.79 6.50 4.12
C GLU A 355 16.03 6.57 5.03
N PHE A 356 16.24 5.53 5.84
CA PHE A 356 17.35 5.48 6.78
C PHE A 356 18.63 4.98 6.10
N LEU A 357 19.70 5.78 6.14
CA LEU A 357 21.00 5.44 5.54
C LEU A 357 21.65 4.24 6.22
N ALA A 358 21.60 4.20 7.55
CA ALA A 358 22.09 3.11 8.39
C ALA A 358 20.96 2.13 8.74
N ASP A 359 20.10 1.79 7.78
CA ASP A 359 19.15 0.72 8.03
C ASP A 359 19.90 -0.61 8.08
N VAL A 360 19.53 -1.46 9.04
CA VAL A 360 19.97 -2.86 9.04
C VAL A 360 19.24 -3.46 7.84
N LYS A 361 19.85 -3.36 6.65
CA LYS A 361 19.34 -4.02 5.45
C LYS A 361 19.33 -5.50 5.77
N PHE A 362 18.19 -6.00 6.23
CA PHE A 362 17.92 -7.41 6.33
C PHE A 362 17.79 -7.89 4.89
N LYS A 363 18.95 -8.07 4.23
CA LYS A 363 19.05 -8.77 2.96
C LYS A 363 18.39 -10.12 3.21
N ASN A 364 17.19 -10.32 2.64
CA ASN A 364 16.35 -11.53 2.71
C ASN A 364 15.23 -11.58 3.77
N ALA A 365 14.62 -10.46 4.18
CA ALA A 365 13.30 -10.56 4.82
C ALA A 365 12.23 -10.76 3.74
N ASP A 366 11.56 -11.93 3.71
CA ASP A 366 10.42 -12.21 2.82
C ASP A 366 9.20 -11.32 3.09
N PHE A 367 9.24 -10.56 4.19
CA PHE A 367 8.22 -9.62 4.65
C PHE A 367 8.90 -8.36 5.19
N ASN A 368 8.64 -7.20 4.58
CA ASN A 368 9.10 -5.91 5.09
C ASN A 368 8.12 -4.80 4.68
N VAL A 369 7.74 -3.96 5.62
CA VAL A 369 6.87 -2.80 5.38
C VAL A 369 7.69 -1.53 5.56
N LYS A 370 7.56 -0.59 4.62
CA LYS A 370 8.32 0.66 4.65
C LYS A 370 7.91 1.51 5.85
N GLY A 371 8.91 1.99 6.60
CA GLY A 371 8.72 2.94 7.69
C GLY A 371 8.28 4.32 7.17
N LEU A 372 7.77 5.16 8.06
CA LEU A 372 7.33 6.52 7.77
C LEU A 372 7.89 7.46 8.84
N GLY A 373 8.10 8.72 8.47
CA GLY A 373 8.60 9.75 9.37
C GLY A 373 9.91 9.33 10.06
N TYR A 374 9.93 9.41 11.39
CA TYR A 374 11.11 9.03 12.18
C TYR A 374 11.22 7.53 12.48
N VAL A 375 10.35 6.69 11.90
CA VAL A 375 10.31 5.23 12.14
C VAL A 375 10.96 4.46 10.99
N ARG A 376 11.88 3.56 11.32
CA ARG A 376 12.59 2.67 10.37
C ARG A 376 11.66 1.63 9.75
N ASP A 377 12.08 1.04 8.63
CA ASP A 377 11.39 -0.12 8.04
C ASP A 377 11.16 -1.24 9.05
N LEU A 378 10.04 -1.96 8.90
CA LEU A 378 9.57 -2.92 9.90
C LEU A 378 10.57 -4.05 10.13
N ALA A 379 11.23 -4.54 9.09
CA ALA A 379 12.27 -5.56 9.21
C ALA A 379 13.50 -5.04 9.97
N GLY A 380 13.89 -3.78 9.72
CA GLY A 380 14.96 -3.10 10.46
C GLY A 380 14.60 -2.96 11.94
N ALA A 381 13.39 -2.51 12.25
CA ALA A 381 12.90 -2.37 13.62
C ALA A 381 12.81 -3.72 14.36
N MET A 382 12.25 -4.76 13.73
CA MET A 382 12.18 -6.12 14.32
C MET A 382 13.55 -6.75 14.57
N SER A 383 14.60 -6.29 13.89
CA SER A 383 15.96 -6.83 14.10
C SER A 383 16.56 -6.41 15.44
N VAL A 384 16.03 -5.36 16.05
CA VAL A 384 16.48 -4.81 17.33
C VAL A 384 15.39 -4.80 18.42
N ASP A 385 14.16 -5.19 18.09
CA ASP A 385 13.04 -5.29 19.02
C ASP A 385 12.34 -6.67 18.93
N ASP A 386 12.65 -7.54 19.90
CA ASP A 386 12.07 -8.89 20.01
C ASP A 386 10.55 -8.87 20.31
N THR A 387 10.05 -7.82 20.96
CA THR A 387 8.61 -7.66 21.24
C THR A 387 7.87 -7.37 19.95
N LEU A 388 8.37 -6.41 19.16
CA LEU A 388 7.83 -6.09 17.84
C LEU A 388 7.87 -7.31 16.93
N LYS A 389 9.00 -8.04 16.91
CA LYS A 389 9.15 -9.27 16.13
C LYS A 389 8.11 -10.34 16.50
N SER A 390 7.80 -10.49 17.80
CA SER A 390 6.78 -11.42 18.28
C SER A 390 5.37 -11.00 17.86
N LEU A 391 5.05 -9.71 17.97
CA LEU A 391 3.77 -9.14 17.52
C LEU A 391 3.57 -9.32 16.01
N VAL A 392 4.60 -9.03 15.20
CA VAL A 392 4.54 -9.23 13.75
C VAL A 392 4.43 -10.72 13.41
N THR A 393 5.13 -11.61 14.12
CA THR A 393 4.98 -13.06 13.90
C THR A 393 3.53 -13.52 14.16
N ASN A 394 2.89 -12.98 15.20
CA ASN A 394 1.47 -13.23 15.49
C ASN A 394 0.57 -12.66 14.40
N LEU A 395 0.79 -11.41 13.98
CA LEU A 395 0.08 -10.76 12.87
C LEU A 395 0.11 -11.61 11.59
N MET A 396 1.30 -12.10 11.21
CA MET A 396 1.52 -12.92 10.01
C MET A 396 0.86 -14.30 10.08
N SER A 397 0.49 -14.77 11.28
CA SER A 397 -0.21 -16.04 11.47
C SER A 397 -1.72 -15.96 11.26
N LYS A 398 -2.26 -14.74 11.14
CA LYS A 398 -3.69 -14.49 10.99
C LYS A 398 -4.16 -14.67 9.55
N SER A 399 -5.33 -15.29 9.41
CA SER A 399 -5.91 -15.66 8.12
C SER A 399 -6.96 -14.67 7.63
N THR A 400 -7.45 -13.77 8.49
CA THR A 400 -8.43 -12.75 8.13
C THR A 400 -7.87 -11.34 8.26
N TYR A 401 -8.44 -10.42 7.49
CA TYR A 401 -8.09 -9.00 7.56
C TYR A 401 -8.38 -8.42 8.96
N SER A 402 -9.50 -8.81 9.54
CA SER A 402 -9.92 -8.37 10.88
C SER A 402 -8.99 -8.82 11.99
N GLU A 403 -8.61 -10.11 11.99
CA GLU A 403 -7.66 -10.65 12.97
C GLU A 403 -6.30 -9.94 12.89
N GLN A 404 -5.84 -9.62 11.67
CA GLN A 404 -4.64 -8.80 11.52
C GLN A 404 -4.86 -7.40 12.11
N SER A 405 -6.02 -6.76 11.84
CA SER A 405 -6.28 -5.36 12.22
C SER A 405 -6.33 -5.15 13.73
N GLN A 406 -6.86 -6.13 14.47
CA GLN A 406 -6.91 -6.16 15.94
C GLN A 406 -5.51 -6.18 16.57
N ILE A 407 -4.54 -6.86 15.95
CA ILE A 407 -3.16 -6.93 16.42
C ILE A 407 -2.37 -5.70 15.95
N PHE A 408 -2.78 -5.10 14.84
CA PHE A 408 -1.99 -4.10 14.15
C PHE A 408 -1.81 -2.80 14.94
N ASP A 409 -2.76 -2.42 15.79
CA ASP A 409 -2.58 -1.26 16.69
C ASP A 409 -1.40 -1.46 17.65
N GLN A 410 -1.24 -2.68 18.18
CA GLN A 410 -0.11 -3.03 19.05
C GLN A 410 1.21 -3.06 18.27
N VAL A 411 1.17 -3.55 17.02
CA VAL A 411 2.33 -3.53 16.12
C VAL A 411 2.76 -2.09 15.84
N LEU A 412 1.84 -1.22 15.42
CA LEU A 412 2.12 0.19 15.14
C LEU A 412 2.68 0.92 16.36
N TYR A 413 2.06 0.73 17.52
CA TYR A 413 2.54 1.36 18.76
C TYR A 413 3.90 0.84 19.21
N GLN A 414 4.16 -0.46 19.10
CA GLN A 414 5.48 -0.98 19.44
C GLN A 414 6.54 -0.55 18.41
N TRP A 415 6.17 -0.49 17.13
CA TRP A 415 7.04 -0.05 16.05
C TRP A 415 7.43 1.43 16.19
N SER A 416 6.48 2.29 16.57
CA SER A 416 6.72 3.72 16.78
C SER A 416 7.69 4.04 17.91
N LYS A 417 7.82 3.16 18.91
CA LYS A 417 8.82 3.31 19.98
C LYS A 417 10.27 3.21 19.49
N GLY A 418 10.48 2.59 18.32
CA GLY A 418 11.79 2.52 17.67
C GLY A 418 12.17 3.77 16.88
N ALA A 419 11.36 4.84 16.93
CA ALA A 419 11.63 6.09 16.23
C ALA A 419 12.96 6.72 16.69
N VAL A 420 13.70 7.31 15.75
CA VAL A 420 14.96 8.01 16.06
C VAL A 420 14.70 9.28 16.87
N GLN A 421 13.60 9.97 16.59
CA GLN A 421 13.06 11.03 17.44
C GLN A 421 11.94 10.47 18.31
N ALA A 422 12.15 10.47 19.62
CA ALA A 422 11.16 9.96 20.56
C ALA A 422 9.92 10.89 20.59
N SER A 423 8.74 10.29 20.49
CA SER A 423 7.49 10.99 20.74
C SER A 423 7.42 11.51 22.18
N ALA A 424 6.87 12.71 22.35
CA ALA A 424 6.58 13.26 23.68
C ALA A 424 5.55 12.41 24.45
N PHE A 425 4.71 11.64 23.74
CA PHE A 425 3.75 10.69 24.30
C PHE A 425 4.37 9.33 24.66
N ASN A 426 5.62 9.04 24.25
CA ASN A 426 6.34 7.82 24.62
C ASN A 426 7.13 7.93 25.93
N ALA A 427 7.42 9.14 26.42
CA ALA A 427 8.17 9.32 27.67
C ALA A 427 7.35 8.92 28.91
N GLU A 428 8.02 8.37 29.92
CA GLU A 428 7.53 8.41 31.31
C GLU A 428 7.41 9.89 31.70
N PHE A 429 6.20 10.30 32.05
CA PHE A 429 5.85 11.69 32.27
C PHE A 429 6.73 12.32 33.35
N ILE A 430 7.52 13.35 33.03
CA ILE A 430 8.24 14.12 34.04
C ILE A 430 7.21 14.99 34.76
N ALA A 431 6.82 14.57 35.97
CA ALA A 431 6.06 15.39 36.89
C ALA A 431 6.74 16.76 37.07
N GLY A 432 6.13 17.84 36.59
CA GLY A 432 6.57 19.21 36.87
C GLY A 432 6.68 20.21 35.71
N SER A 433 6.31 19.84 34.48
CA SER A 433 6.30 20.78 33.34
C SER A 433 5.40 22.00 33.61
N LYS A 434 5.95 23.21 33.48
CA LYS A 434 5.27 24.49 33.79
C LYS A 434 4.50 25.03 32.58
N VAL A 435 3.26 25.47 32.82
CA VAL A 435 2.41 26.21 31.86
C VAL A 435 2.95 27.60 31.59
N GLN A 436 3.07 27.97 30.31
CA GLN A 436 2.98 29.37 29.89
C GLN A 436 1.52 29.72 29.58
N LYS A 437 0.94 30.67 30.31
CA LYS A 437 -0.43 31.15 30.07
C LYS A 437 -0.47 32.01 28.80
N TYR A 438 -1.27 31.60 27.83
CA TYR A 438 -1.68 32.45 26.70
C TYR A 438 -3.15 32.88 26.84
N ASN A 439 -3.45 34.13 26.48
CA ASN A 439 -4.78 34.76 26.60
C ASN A 439 -5.80 34.29 25.52
N LYS A 440 -5.86 33.00 25.17
CA LYS A 440 -6.81 32.45 24.16
C LYS A 440 -7.64 31.29 24.74
N LYS A 441 -8.78 30.97 24.09
CA LYS A 441 -9.75 29.96 24.52
C LYS A 441 -9.14 28.55 24.40
N LEU A 442 -8.95 27.89 25.54
CA LEU A 442 -8.41 26.54 25.66
C LEU A 442 -9.55 25.51 25.62
N ILE A 443 -9.39 24.42 24.87
CA ILE A 443 -10.28 23.24 24.94
C ILE A 443 -9.59 22.20 25.84
N ARG A 444 -10.30 21.65 26.81
CA ARG A 444 -9.81 20.60 27.72
C ARG A 444 -10.43 19.27 27.31
N PHE A 445 -9.61 18.22 27.16
CA PHE A 445 -10.10 16.86 27.10
C PHE A 445 -9.15 15.91 27.83
N ASP A 446 -9.73 14.82 28.37
CA ASP A 446 -8.99 13.76 29.05
C ASP A 446 -8.35 12.86 27.97
N ILE A 447 -7.06 12.57 28.08
CA ILE A 447 -6.42 11.56 27.23
C ILE A 447 -6.29 10.26 28.04
N ASP A 448 -6.90 9.19 27.54
CA ASP A 448 -6.67 7.83 28.05
C ASP A 448 -5.44 7.19 27.40
N ASP A 449 -5.04 6.02 27.90
CA ASP A 449 -3.85 5.31 27.38
C ASP A 449 -3.99 4.96 25.90
N THR A 450 -5.20 4.70 25.42
CA THR A 450 -5.46 4.33 24.01
C THR A 450 -5.19 5.51 23.08
N LEU A 451 -5.79 6.67 23.35
CA LEU A 451 -5.58 7.88 22.56
C LEU A 451 -4.12 8.34 22.66
N ARG A 452 -3.48 8.21 23.83
CA ARG A 452 -2.05 8.50 24.00
C ARG A 452 -1.17 7.66 23.05
N GLN A 453 -1.44 6.37 22.95
CA GLN A 453 -0.71 5.47 22.04
C GLN A 453 -0.92 5.85 20.58
N LYS A 454 -2.15 6.16 20.17
CA LYS A 454 -2.47 6.64 18.81
C LYS A 454 -1.72 7.92 18.46
N LEU A 455 -1.69 8.89 19.38
CA LEU A 455 -0.96 10.15 19.20
C LEU A 455 0.56 9.94 19.10
N ALA A 456 1.12 9.00 19.87
CA ALA A 456 2.54 8.65 19.78
C ALA A 456 2.92 8.07 18.40
N VAL A 457 2.05 7.21 17.86
CA VAL A 457 2.22 6.66 16.50
C VAL A 457 2.15 7.79 15.47
N LEU A 458 1.14 8.67 15.57
CA LEU A 458 1.01 9.81 14.66
C LEU A 458 2.26 10.70 14.70
N GLU A 459 2.70 11.15 15.88
CA GLU A 459 3.84 12.07 16.03
C GLU A 459 5.12 11.52 15.39
N THR A 460 5.41 10.25 15.62
CA THR A 460 6.63 9.62 15.10
C THR A 460 6.55 9.27 13.62
N MET A 461 5.44 8.69 13.16
CA MET A 461 5.29 8.25 11.78
C MET A 461 4.91 9.39 10.82
N SER A 462 4.40 10.51 11.34
CA SER A 462 4.17 11.71 10.53
C SER A 462 5.38 12.64 10.44
N ALA A 463 6.44 12.35 11.20
CA ALA A 463 7.56 13.25 11.44
C ALA A 463 7.11 14.65 11.89
N GLU A 464 6.09 14.72 12.74
CA GLU A 464 5.79 15.97 13.42
C GLU A 464 6.70 16.08 14.63
N GLY A 465 7.78 16.85 14.47
CA GLY A 465 8.49 17.45 15.60
C GLY A 465 7.44 18.00 16.56
N SER A 466 7.49 17.50 17.81
CA SER A 466 6.32 17.19 18.62
C SER A 466 5.09 18.05 18.35
N PHE A 467 3.89 17.46 18.36
CA PHE A 467 2.64 18.23 18.41
C PHE A 467 2.68 19.38 19.44
N LEU A 468 3.61 19.34 20.42
CA LEU A 468 3.88 20.34 21.44
C LEU A 468 4.78 21.53 21.05
N ASP A 469 5.52 21.56 19.93
CA ASP A 469 6.48 22.64 19.64
C ASP A 469 6.31 23.33 18.27
N ASN A 470 6.54 24.64 18.27
CA ASN A 470 6.41 25.63 17.20
C ASN A 470 4.98 25.94 16.70
N ASN A 471 4.32 26.83 17.45
CA ASN A 471 3.08 27.56 17.15
C ASN A 471 1.73 26.80 17.24
N ASN A 472 1.71 25.47 17.31
CA ASN A 472 0.54 24.68 17.73
C ASN A 472 0.70 24.30 19.21
N THR A 473 0.34 25.24 20.10
CA THR A 473 0.75 25.23 21.50
C THR A 473 -0.09 24.25 22.35
N TRP A 474 0.22 22.96 22.37
CA TRP A 474 -0.31 22.13 23.44
C TRP A 474 0.38 22.47 24.75
N VAL A 475 -0.39 22.96 25.71
CA VAL A 475 0.07 23.12 27.08
C VAL A 475 -0.39 21.88 27.83
N VAL A 476 0.53 21.06 28.32
CA VAL A 476 0.19 19.91 29.17
C VAL A 476 0.25 20.34 30.63
N THR A 477 -0.80 20.05 31.42
CA THR A 477 -0.65 20.10 32.89
C THR A 477 -1.38 19.03 33.66
N GLN A 478 -0.61 18.57 34.66
CA GLN A 478 -0.98 17.95 35.92
C GLN A 478 -1.64 16.57 35.78
N GLU A 479 -0.88 15.54 36.18
CA GLU A 479 -1.44 14.29 36.64
C GLU A 479 -2.51 14.62 37.70
N THR A 480 -3.75 14.29 37.40
CA THR A 480 -4.77 14.22 38.46
C THR A 480 -4.58 12.90 39.21
N ASP A 481 -5.07 12.82 40.46
CA ASP A 481 -4.94 11.64 41.35
C ASP A 481 -5.54 10.32 40.78
N ALA A 482 -5.97 10.31 39.51
CA ALA A 482 -6.59 9.20 38.78
C ALA A 482 -5.84 8.78 37.50
N GLY A 483 -4.59 9.22 37.27
CA GLY A 483 -3.80 8.82 36.09
C GLY A 483 -4.25 9.45 34.76
N LYS A 484 -5.15 10.44 34.81
CA LYS A 484 -5.61 11.21 33.65
C LYS A 484 -4.75 12.44 33.44
N VAL A 485 -4.38 12.70 32.18
CA VAL A 485 -3.62 13.88 31.74
C VAL A 485 -4.57 14.88 31.06
N ASP A 486 -4.62 16.11 31.56
CA ASP A 486 -5.32 17.21 30.89
C ASP A 486 -4.43 17.80 29.79
N VAL A 487 -4.91 17.76 28.55
CA VAL A 487 -4.18 18.31 27.39
C VAL A 487 -5.03 19.39 26.74
N TYR A 488 -4.43 20.56 26.49
CA TYR A 488 -5.13 21.72 25.96
C TYR A 488 -4.74 22.01 24.51
N SER A 489 -5.71 21.99 23.58
CA SER A 489 -5.48 22.30 22.16
C SER A 489 -5.87 23.74 21.79
N PHE A 490 -5.16 24.32 20.81
CA PHE A 490 -5.55 25.54 20.12
C PHE A 490 -6.28 25.18 18.82
N ASN A 491 -7.58 25.47 18.73
CA ASN A 491 -8.35 25.14 17.53
C ASN A 491 -8.13 26.20 16.43
N LYS A 492 -7.68 25.79 15.23
CA LYS A 492 -7.71 26.60 13.99
C LYS A 492 -8.88 26.21 13.05
N ASN A 493 -9.54 25.09 13.30
CA ASN A 493 -10.54 24.48 12.42
C ASN A 493 -11.96 24.56 13.03
N ASN A 494 -12.64 25.66 12.70
CA ASN A 494 -14.09 25.93 12.73
C ASN A 494 -15.07 24.77 13.08
N GLY A 495 -15.00 24.19 14.29
CA GLY A 495 -16.10 23.41 14.87
C GLY A 495 -16.05 21.88 14.77
N VAL A 496 -14.93 21.25 14.37
CA VAL A 496 -14.75 19.78 14.52
C VAL A 496 -14.12 19.48 15.89
N ASP A 497 -14.59 18.43 16.57
CA ASP A 497 -13.97 17.90 17.79
C ASP A 497 -12.54 17.44 17.49
N SER A 498 -11.56 17.98 18.20
CA SER A 498 -10.15 17.66 17.97
C SER A 498 -9.84 16.18 18.19
N GLN A 499 -10.57 15.47 19.06
CA GLN A 499 -10.34 14.04 19.27
C GLN A 499 -10.71 13.22 18.02
N THR A 500 -11.91 13.40 17.50
CA THR A 500 -12.40 12.73 16.28
C THR A 500 -11.45 12.92 15.10
N PHE A 501 -10.84 14.09 15.03
CA PHE A 501 -9.90 14.42 13.98
C PHE A 501 -8.58 13.63 14.04
N TYR A 502 -7.99 13.48 15.23
CA TYR A 502 -6.79 12.66 15.41
C TYR A 502 -7.08 11.18 15.25
N GLU A 503 -8.25 10.72 15.68
CA GLU A 503 -8.71 9.36 15.43
C GLU A 503 -8.81 9.08 13.93
N GLN A 504 -9.42 9.99 13.15
CA GLN A 504 -9.46 9.88 11.69
C GLN A 504 -8.07 9.86 11.05
N ALA A 505 -7.14 10.68 11.52
CA ALA A 505 -5.76 10.68 11.01
C ALA A 505 -5.04 9.36 11.34
N TYR A 506 -5.22 8.84 12.56
CA TYR A 506 -4.67 7.56 12.97
C TYR A 506 -5.24 6.41 12.14
N ASP A 507 -6.55 6.36 11.96
CA ASP A 507 -7.23 5.31 11.21
C ASP A 507 -6.79 5.30 9.74
N ALA A 508 -6.57 6.49 9.14
CA ALA A 508 -6.01 6.61 7.80
C ALA A 508 -4.56 6.08 7.73
N LEU A 509 -3.70 6.41 8.68
CA LEU A 509 -2.33 5.89 8.76
C LEU A 509 -2.30 4.37 9.00
N LYS A 510 -3.17 3.87 9.89
CA LYS A 510 -3.33 2.44 10.16
C LYS A 510 -3.74 1.72 8.88
N SER A 511 -4.79 2.19 8.21
CA SER A 511 -5.29 1.61 6.97
C SER A 511 -4.22 1.59 5.87
N TYR A 512 -3.44 2.67 5.73
CA TYR A 512 -2.28 2.72 4.84
C TYR A 512 -1.32 1.55 5.12
N GLN A 513 -0.85 1.46 6.36
CA GLN A 513 0.22 0.54 6.75
C GLN A 513 -0.28 -0.91 6.73
N MET A 514 -1.54 -1.11 7.11
CA MET A 514 -2.24 -2.39 7.07
C MET A 514 -2.37 -2.92 5.65
N THR A 515 -2.68 -2.04 4.69
CA THR A 515 -2.70 -2.40 3.26
C THR A 515 -1.33 -2.92 2.82
N GLN A 516 -0.21 -2.33 3.28
CA GLN A 516 1.15 -2.81 2.96
C GLN A 516 1.38 -4.24 3.46
N VAL A 517 0.89 -4.54 4.68
CA VAL A 517 0.95 -5.88 5.28
C VAL A 517 0.13 -6.87 4.46
N ALA A 518 -1.13 -6.52 4.17
CA ALA A 518 -2.06 -7.37 3.44
C ALA A 518 -1.52 -7.73 2.04
N ARG A 519 -0.84 -6.81 1.36
CA ARG A 519 -0.19 -7.07 0.05
C ARG A 519 0.85 -8.18 0.09
N GLN A 520 1.58 -8.30 1.20
CA GLN A 520 2.61 -9.34 1.36
C GLN A 520 2.08 -10.61 2.02
N THR A 521 0.83 -10.59 2.50
CA THR A 521 0.15 -11.69 3.19
C THR A 521 -1.14 -12.09 2.50
N LEU A 522 -2.26 -11.49 2.89
CA LEU A 522 -3.62 -11.88 2.54
C LEU A 522 -3.90 -11.77 1.03
N PHE A 523 -3.37 -10.75 0.36
CA PHE A 523 -3.55 -10.57 -1.09
C PHE A 523 -2.57 -11.38 -1.93
N LYS A 524 -1.52 -11.95 -1.33
CA LYS A 524 -0.45 -12.64 -2.04
C LYS A 524 -0.97 -13.74 -2.98
N PRO A 525 -1.93 -14.61 -2.60
CA PRO A 525 -2.47 -15.62 -3.51
C PRO A 525 -3.17 -14.99 -4.73
N TRP A 526 -3.91 -13.90 -4.53
CA TRP A 526 -4.63 -13.19 -5.58
C TRP A 526 -3.68 -12.47 -6.53
N VAL A 527 -2.68 -11.75 -6.01
CA VAL A 527 -1.64 -11.08 -6.81
C VAL A 527 -0.85 -12.10 -7.64
N GLN A 528 -0.46 -13.24 -7.05
CA GLN A 528 0.28 -14.29 -7.74
C GLN A 528 -0.51 -14.96 -8.88
N SER A 529 -1.84 -14.88 -8.84
CA SER A 529 -2.71 -15.41 -9.90
C SER A 529 -2.88 -14.47 -11.11
N LEU A 530 -2.48 -13.20 -10.98
CA LEU A 530 -2.53 -12.23 -12.08
C LEU A 530 -1.64 -12.67 -13.24
N LYS A 531 -2.12 -12.46 -14.47
CA LYS A 531 -1.40 -12.79 -15.70
C LYS A 531 -1.08 -11.55 -16.51
N LEU A 532 0.19 -11.39 -16.86
CA LEU A 532 0.62 -10.42 -17.85
C LEU A 532 0.40 -11.00 -19.25
N THR A 533 -0.36 -10.27 -20.04
CA THR A 533 -0.64 -10.55 -21.46
C THR A 533 -0.20 -9.36 -22.30
N PHE A 534 -0.09 -9.55 -23.62
CA PHE A 534 0.22 -8.47 -24.55
C PHE A 534 -0.84 -8.45 -25.63
N GLU A 535 -1.56 -7.34 -25.75
CA GLU A 535 -2.56 -7.08 -26.79
C GLU A 535 -2.05 -5.94 -27.67
N ASP A 536 -1.89 -6.19 -28.97
CA ASP A 536 -1.36 -5.23 -29.95
C ASP A 536 0.01 -4.61 -29.61
N GLY A 537 0.82 -5.32 -28.81
CA GLY A 537 2.14 -4.87 -28.36
C GLY A 537 2.13 -4.06 -27.07
N GLU A 538 0.95 -3.77 -26.52
CA GLU A 538 0.78 -3.12 -25.23
C GLU A 538 0.57 -4.16 -24.11
N PRO A 539 1.16 -3.96 -22.92
CA PRO A 539 0.94 -4.85 -21.78
C PRO A 539 -0.50 -4.73 -21.27
N ASN A 540 -1.19 -5.86 -21.08
CA ASN A 540 -2.50 -5.96 -20.43
C ASN A 540 -2.47 -6.96 -19.26
N ILE A 541 -3.39 -6.79 -18.30
CA ILE A 541 -3.49 -7.64 -17.11
C ILE A 541 -4.76 -8.49 -17.20
N ASP A 542 -4.58 -9.79 -17.44
CA ASP A 542 -5.69 -10.74 -17.33
C ASP A 542 -5.96 -11.07 -15.86
N THR A 543 -7.14 -10.68 -15.39
CA THR A 543 -7.63 -10.86 -14.02
C THR A 543 -8.57 -12.06 -13.85
N SER A 544 -8.79 -12.84 -14.91
CA SER A 544 -9.78 -13.93 -14.93
C SER A 544 -9.50 -15.00 -13.88
N ALA A 545 -8.22 -15.37 -13.69
CA ALA A 545 -7.81 -16.33 -12.68
C ALA A 545 -8.03 -15.78 -11.26
N THR A 546 -7.70 -14.50 -11.04
CA THR A 546 -7.91 -13.80 -9.77
C THR A 546 -9.38 -13.71 -9.40
N LYS A 547 -10.26 -13.31 -10.34
CA LYS A 547 -11.71 -13.28 -10.12
C LYS A 547 -12.28 -14.66 -9.79
N SER A 548 -11.78 -15.70 -10.46
CA SER A 548 -12.20 -17.09 -10.19
C SER A 548 -11.76 -17.57 -8.81
N LEU A 549 -10.58 -17.15 -8.36
CA LEU A 549 -10.07 -17.44 -7.02
C LEU A 549 -10.90 -16.70 -5.95
N ILE A 550 -11.13 -15.40 -6.12
CA ILE A 550 -12.00 -14.61 -5.23
C ILE A 550 -13.39 -15.24 -5.14
N ALA A 551 -14.02 -15.60 -6.27
CA ALA A 551 -15.33 -16.26 -6.27
C ALA A 551 -15.34 -17.61 -5.53
N LYS A 552 -14.22 -18.34 -5.56
CA LYS A 552 -14.06 -19.58 -4.79
C LYS A 552 -13.90 -19.31 -3.30
N ASP A 553 -13.14 -18.27 -2.94
CA ASP A 553 -12.91 -17.88 -1.55
C ASP A 553 -14.23 -17.41 -0.90
N PHE A 554 -15.10 -16.71 -1.65
CA PHE A 554 -16.46 -16.37 -1.23
C PHE A 554 -17.34 -17.57 -0.85
N LEU A 555 -17.07 -18.76 -1.41
CA LEU A 555 -17.79 -20.00 -1.05
C LEU A 555 -17.26 -20.63 0.25
N THR A 556 -16.07 -20.22 0.69
CA THR A 556 -15.41 -20.78 1.88
C THR A 556 -15.61 -19.86 3.08
N ASP A 557 -15.48 -18.55 2.87
CA ASP A 557 -15.50 -17.52 3.90
C ASP A 557 -15.98 -16.22 3.25
N HIS A 558 -17.30 -15.95 3.36
CA HIS A 558 -17.96 -14.88 2.63
C HIS A 558 -17.51 -13.49 3.11
N ASP A 559 -17.53 -13.24 4.42
CA ASP A 559 -17.35 -11.91 4.97
C ASP A 559 -15.89 -11.46 4.95
N ASN A 560 -14.96 -12.35 5.29
CA ASN A 560 -13.54 -12.07 5.13
C ASN A 560 -13.19 -11.86 3.65
N THR A 561 -13.75 -12.67 2.73
CA THR A 561 -13.48 -12.47 1.29
C THR A 561 -14.05 -11.15 0.78
N MET A 562 -15.18 -10.69 1.32
CA MET A 562 -15.73 -9.37 1.02
C MET A 562 -14.80 -8.25 1.49
N ALA A 563 -14.32 -8.31 2.73
CA ALA A 563 -13.33 -7.36 3.26
C ALA A 563 -12.04 -7.34 2.44
N LEU A 564 -11.51 -8.52 2.12
CA LEU A 564 -10.32 -8.67 1.28
C LEU A 564 -10.54 -8.12 -0.12
N THR A 565 -11.73 -8.29 -0.71
CA THR A 565 -12.05 -7.76 -2.05
C THR A 565 -12.05 -6.23 -2.06
N LEU A 566 -12.59 -5.59 -1.02
CA LEU A 566 -12.56 -4.14 -0.85
C LEU A 566 -11.12 -3.64 -0.70
N GLY A 567 -10.36 -4.22 0.24
CA GLY A 567 -8.96 -3.85 0.46
C GLY A 567 -8.06 -4.10 -0.76
N PHE A 568 -8.30 -5.19 -1.50
CA PHE A 568 -7.59 -5.48 -2.74
C PHE A 568 -7.93 -4.46 -3.83
N ASN A 569 -9.19 -4.02 -3.93
CA ASN A 569 -9.58 -2.96 -4.85
C ASN A 569 -8.96 -1.60 -4.47
N GLU A 570 -8.84 -1.28 -3.18
CA GLU A 570 -8.13 -0.08 -2.74
C GLU A 570 -6.65 -0.13 -3.10
N ALA A 571 -6.01 -1.29 -2.88
CA ALA A 571 -4.60 -1.48 -3.18
C ALA A 571 -4.29 -1.51 -4.69
N TYR A 572 -5.15 -2.14 -5.49
CA TYR A 572 -4.83 -2.51 -6.87
C TYR A 572 -5.88 -2.09 -7.90
N GLY A 573 -7.07 -1.65 -7.49
CA GLY A 573 -8.21 -1.40 -8.38
C GLY A 573 -7.92 -0.36 -9.47
N GLN A 574 -7.17 0.70 -9.15
CA GLN A 574 -6.76 1.68 -10.16
C GLN A 574 -5.88 1.05 -11.25
N ALA A 575 -4.90 0.23 -10.85
CA ALA A 575 -3.98 -0.45 -11.77
C ALA A 575 -4.68 -1.53 -12.60
N LEU A 576 -5.69 -2.19 -12.03
CA LEU A 576 -6.44 -3.27 -12.67
C LEU A 576 -7.70 -2.79 -13.42
N SER A 577 -8.00 -1.49 -13.38
CA SER A 577 -9.30 -0.86 -13.69
C SER A 577 -9.92 -1.17 -15.06
N LYS A 578 -9.14 -1.64 -16.04
CA LYS A 578 -9.67 -2.07 -17.34
C LYS A 578 -10.43 -3.40 -17.24
N ASP A 579 -9.93 -4.33 -16.44
CA ASP A 579 -10.44 -5.70 -16.37
C ASP A 579 -10.95 -6.10 -14.98
N PHE A 580 -10.64 -5.37 -13.90
CA PHE A 580 -11.12 -5.68 -12.54
C PHE A 580 -12.22 -4.72 -12.09
N ASN A 581 -13.43 -5.24 -11.88
CA ASN A 581 -14.55 -4.49 -11.32
C ASN A 581 -15.02 -5.17 -10.04
N TYR A 582 -14.61 -4.64 -8.89
CA TYR A 582 -14.94 -5.21 -7.59
C TYR A 582 -16.45 -5.20 -7.29
N LEU A 583 -17.20 -4.19 -7.73
CA LEU A 583 -18.66 -4.13 -7.53
C LEU A 583 -19.36 -5.29 -8.25
N SER A 584 -18.86 -5.67 -9.44
CA SER A 584 -19.36 -6.84 -10.14
C SER A 584 -19.10 -8.15 -9.39
N ILE A 585 -17.95 -8.23 -8.70
CA ILE A 585 -17.57 -9.39 -7.89
C ILE A 585 -18.48 -9.46 -6.66
N LEU A 586 -18.63 -8.36 -5.93
CA LEU A 586 -19.50 -8.29 -4.75
C LEU A 586 -20.95 -8.64 -5.11
N LYS A 587 -21.50 -8.02 -6.15
CA LYS A 587 -22.86 -8.32 -6.63
C LYS A 587 -23.09 -9.80 -6.96
N ASN A 588 -22.12 -10.43 -7.62
CA ASN A 588 -22.29 -11.80 -8.12
C ASN A 588 -22.08 -12.86 -7.03
N ASN A 589 -21.35 -12.53 -5.96
CA ASN A 589 -20.97 -13.47 -4.92
C ASN A 589 -21.61 -13.20 -3.55
N SER A 590 -22.21 -12.02 -3.34
CA SER A 590 -22.88 -11.66 -2.09
C SER A 590 -24.40 -11.56 -2.25
N PRO A 591 -25.19 -12.22 -1.37
CA PRO A 591 -26.65 -12.14 -1.40
C PRO A 591 -27.17 -10.72 -1.14
N ILE A 592 -26.45 -9.94 -0.32
CA ILE A 592 -26.74 -8.55 0.06
C ILE A 592 -26.93 -7.67 -1.18
N PHE A 593 -26.04 -7.81 -2.16
CA PHE A 593 -26.00 -6.93 -3.34
C PHE A 593 -26.67 -7.52 -4.59
N LYS A 594 -27.16 -8.76 -4.52
CA LYS A 594 -27.65 -9.51 -5.69
C LYS A 594 -28.74 -8.79 -6.49
N ASN A 595 -29.58 -8.01 -5.80
CA ASN A 595 -30.70 -7.28 -6.39
C ASN A 595 -30.36 -5.83 -6.80
N MET A 596 -29.13 -5.38 -6.56
CA MET A 596 -28.68 -4.03 -6.89
C MET A 596 -27.93 -4.02 -8.24
N THR A 597 -28.06 -2.95 -9.02
CA THR A 597 -27.19 -2.72 -10.19
C THR A 597 -25.81 -2.21 -9.74
N GLN A 598 -24.79 -2.37 -10.59
CA GLN A 598 -23.45 -1.88 -10.24
C GLN A 598 -23.41 -0.36 -10.14
N GLU A 599 -24.18 0.33 -11.01
CA GLU A 599 -24.32 1.78 -10.99
C GLU A 599 -24.99 2.27 -9.71
N GLU A 600 -26.06 1.60 -9.25
CA GLU A 600 -26.71 1.93 -7.98
C GLU A 600 -25.78 1.72 -6.79
N MET A 601 -25.01 0.63 -6.78
CA MET A 601 -24.01 0.38 -5.72
C MET A 601 -22.98 1.49 -5.68
N ALA A 602 -22.39 1.84 -6.83
CA ALA A 602 -21.38 2.91 -6.92
C ALA A 602 -21.92 4.25 -6.39
N VAL A 603 -23.11 4.65 -6.83
CA VAL A 603 -23.74 5.91 -6.40
C VAL A 603 -24.02 5.91 -4.89
N ARG A 604 -24.49 4.79 -4.33
CA ARG A 604 -24.77 4.68 -2.90
C ARG A 604 -23.49 4.70 -2.06
N ILE A 605 -22.41 4.07 -2.53
CA ILE A 605 -21.09 4.12 -1.87
C ILE A 605 -20.55 5.56 -1.91
N ASP A 606 -20.59 6.23 -3.06
CA ASP A 606 -20.13 7.62 -3.21
C ASP A 606 -20.92 8.59 -2.31
N ASN A 607 -22.22 8.37 -2.18
CA ASN A 607 -23.09 9.13 -1.30
C ASN A 607 -23.04 8.69 0.17
N LYS A 608 -22.15 7.76 0.54
CA LYS A 608 -22.03 7.20 1.90
C LYS A 608 -23.29 6.55 2.44
N GLN A 609 -24.17 6.08 1.56
CA GLN A 609 -25.38 5.31 1.89
C GLN A 609 -25.08 3.81 2.03
N ILE A 610 -23.96 3.32 1.49
CA ILE A 610 -23.39 2.02 1.82
C ILE A 610 -22.03 2.28 2.47
N LEU A 611 -21.84 1.75 3.66
CA LEU A 611 -20.63 1.87 4.45
C LEU A 611 -20.18 0.47 4.87
N PHE A 612 -18.90 0.21 4.70
CA PHE A 612 -18.26 -1.04 5.11
C PHE A 612 -17.31 -0.75 6.27
N ALA A 613 -17.39 -1.51 7.36
CA ALA A 613 -16.34 -1.57 8.37
C ALA A 613 -15.22 -2.37 7.74
N LYS A 614 -14.23 -1.65 7.23
CA LYS A 614 -13.07 -2.28 6.60
C LYS A 614 -12.15 -2.91 7.67
N ASP A 615 -12.37 -2.63 8.95
CA ASP A 615 -11.64 -3.06 10.15
C ASP A 615 -12.64 -3.26 11.31
N THR A 616 -12.22 -3.82 12.47
CA THR A 616 -13.01 -3.79 13.72
C THR A 616 -13.34 -2.34 14.09
N GLN A 617 -14.52 -1.87 13.70
CA GLN A 617 -14.81 -0.45 13.71
C GLN A 617 -16.17 -0.11 14.27
N PHE A 618 -16.17 1.10 14.82
CA PHE A 618 -17.36 1.86 15.09
C PHE A 618 -17.77 2.60 13.80
N ILE A 619 -18.81 2.14 13.11
CA ILE A 619 -19.38 2.86 11.97
C ILE A 619 -20.60 3.67 12.42
N ASN A 620 -20.61 4.95 12.06
CA ASN A 620 -21.79 5.79 12.17
C ASN A 620 -22.35 6.14 10.80
N ALA A 621 -23.66 5.99 10.63
CA ALA A 621 -24.38 6.65 9.55
C ALA A 621 -24.16 8.16 9.59
N THR A 622 -24.12 8.79 8.41
CA THR A 622 -24.00 10.25 8.28
C THR A 622 -25.30 10.94 8.72
N GLU A 623 -25.21 12.18 9.20
CA GLU A 623 -26.40 12.96 9.58
C GLU A 623 -27.41 13.09 8.42
N GLY A 624 -28.68 12.77 8.68
CA GLY A 624 -29.77 12.85 7.69
C GLY A 624 -30.79 11.73 7.88
N TYR A 625 -31.96 11.82 7.24
CA TYR A 625 -33.00 10.77 7.26
C TYR A 625 -32.86 9.77 6.10
N ASP A 626 -31.65 9.59 5.58
CA ASP A 626 -31.40 8.67 4.47
C ASP A 626 -31.38 7.22 4.96
N VAL A 627 -31.57 6.28 4.03
CA VAL A 627 -31.44 4.85 4.31
C VAL A 627 -29.97 4.46 4.18
N HIS A 628 -29.35 4.02 5.28
CA HIS A 628 -27.97 3.54 5.28
C HIS A 628 -27.88 2.02 5.33
N TRP A 629 -26.90 1.46 4.63
CA TRP A 629 -26.47 0.07 4.70
C TRP A 629 -25.10 0.08 5.38
N LEU A 630 -25.04 -0.44 6.60
CA LEU A 630 -23.84 -0.54 7.42
C LEU A 630 -23.46 -2.00 7.50
N ILE A 631 -22.24 -2.34 7.07
CA ILE A 631 -21.80 -3.73 6.94
C ILE A 631 -20.48 -3.91 7.71
N GLY A 632 -20.51 -4.68 8.79
CA GLY A 632 -19.40 -4.99 9.71
C GLY A 632 -18.30 -5.84 9.08
N LEU A 633 -18.69 -6.83 8.28
CA LEU A 633 -17.81 -7.82 7.64
C LEU A 633 -17.27 -8.83 8.66
N ALA A 634 -16.01 -8.72 9.05
CA ALA A 634 -15.39 -9.64 9.99
C ALA A 634 -14.76 -8.83 11.12
N GLY A 635 -14.83 -9.33 12.34
CA GLY A 635 -14.40 -8.63 13.54
C GLY A 635 -15.53 -8.32 14.50
N ASN A 636 -15.19 -7.78 15.66
CA ASN A 636 -16.19 -7.27 16.58
C ASN A 636 -16.45 -5.80 16.23
N ASP A 637 -17.60 -5.53 15.62
CA ASP A 637 -17.97 -4.23 15.07
C ASP A 637 -19.06 -3.54 15.90
N VAL A 638 -19.12 -2.21 15.79
CA VAL A 638 -20.18 -1.40 16.37
C VAL A 638 -20.83 -0.56 15.29
N LEU A 639 -22.06 -0.88 14.90
CA LEU A 639 -22.76 -0.23 13.80
C LEU A 639 -23.88 0.67 14.34
N ASN A 640 -23.87 1.96 14.03
CA ASN A 640 -24.92 2.90 14.44
C ASN A 640 -25.65 3.48 13.22
N GLY A 641 -26.91 3.11 13.07
CA GLY A 641 -27.80 3.56 11.98
C GLY A 641 -28.18 5.04 12.01
N GLY A 642 -28.05 5.72 13.15
CA GLY A 642 -28.36 7.15 13.22
C GLY A 642 -29.84 7.45 13.02
N TYR A 643 -30.22 8.19 11.97
CA TYR A 643 -31.61 8.46 11.62
C TYR A 643 -31.94 7.78 10.28
N GLY A 644 -33.22 7.44 10.05
CA GLY A 644 -33.67 6.80 8.82
C GLY A 644 -33.93 5.31 8.99
N ASP A 645 -34.39 4.66 7.92
CA ASP A 645 -34.71 3.22 7.90
C ASP A 645 -33.46 2.45 7.48
N ASN A 646 -32.72 1.90 8.45
CA ASN A 646 -31.37 1.41 8.20
C ASN A 646 -31.30 -0.11 8.05
N ILE A 647 -30.29 -0.57 7.31
CA ILE A 647 -29.89 -1.97 7.20
C ILE A 647 -28.51 -2.11 7.83
N LEU A 648 -28.40 -2.85 8.92
CA LEU A 648 -27.15 -3.11 9.63
C LEU A 648 -26.87 -4.61 9.56
N ILE A 649 -25.68 -4.98 9.13
CA ILE A 649 -25.23 -6.37 8.99
C ILE A 649 -23.89 -6.46 9.72
N GLY A 650 -23.80 -7.21 10.81
CA GLY A 650 -22.57 -7.40 11.58
C GLY A 650 -21.56 -8.25 10.81
N GLY A 651 -21.89 -9.52 10.60
CA GLY A 651 -21.03 -10.47 9.90
C GLY A 651 -20.36 -11.41 10.90
N GLU A 652 -19.07 -11.73 10.74
CA GLU A 652 -18.35 -12.57 11.70
C GLU A 652 -17.81 -11.76 12.87
N GLY A 653 -17.95 -12.25 14.10
CA GLY A 653 -17.44 -11.63 15.32
C GLY A 653 -18.57 -11.29 16.30
N ASN A 654 -18.23 -10.74 17.48
CA ASN A 654 -19.24 -10.32 18.44
C ASN A 654 -19.57 -8.84 18.20
N ASP A 655 -20.70 -8.58 17.53
CA ASP A 655 -21.06 -7.27 17.03
C ASP A 655 -22.06 -6.55 17.94
N THR A 656 -22.10 -5.22 17.83
CA THR A 656 -23.13 -4.38 18.46
C THR A 656 -23.80 -3.50 17.41
N LEU A 657 -25.04 -3.81 17.08
CA LEU A 657 -25.83 -3.13 16.06
C LEU A 657 -26.89 -2.24 16.72
N ASN A 658 -26.79 -0.93 16.53
CA ASN A 658 -27.75 0.05 17.02
C ASN A 658 -28.49 0.65 15.81
N GLY A 659 -29.74 0.22 15.58
CA GLY A 659 -30.54 0.62 14.42
C GLY A 659 -30.82 2.12 14.34
N GLY A 660 -30.80 2.82 15.48
CA GLY A 660 -31.06 4.25 15.56
C GLY A 660 -32.53 4.61 15.33
N ASN A 661 -32.79 5.90 15.15
CA ASN A 661 -34.12 6.46 14.97
C ASN A 661 -34.64 6.25 13.54
N GLY A 662 -35.44 5.20 13.34
CA GLY A 662 -36.07 4.88 12.07
C GLY A 662 -37.55 4.52 12.19
N TYR A 663 -38.26 4.52 11.07
CA TYR A 663 -39.56 3.86 10.99
C TYR A 663 -39.37 2.35 10.96
N CYS A 664 -38.47 1.84 10.10
CA CYS A 664 -38.10 0.44 10.06
C CYS A 664 -36.59 0.22 9.95
N ASN A 665 -35.98 -0.46 10.92
CA ASN A 665 -34.60 -0.94 10.80
C ASN A 665 -34.55 -2.45 10.56
N THR A 666 -33.55 -2.91 9.82
CA THR A 666 -33.21 -4.34 9.66
C THR A 666 -31.81 -4.57 10.20
N LEU A 667 -31.68 -5.46 11.18
CA LEU A 667 -30.43 -5.78 11.85
C LEU A 667 -30.18 -7.29 11.72
N GLU A 668 -29.02 -7.65 11.19
CA GLU A 668 -28.53 -9.03 11.06
C GLU A 668 -27.18 -9.11 11.80
N GLY A 669 -27.09 -9.91 12.86
CA GLY A 669 -25.88 -10.06 13.67
C GLY A 669 -24.80 -10.79 12.90
N GLY A 670 -25.10 -12.01 12.46
CA GLY A 670 -24.20 -12.83 11.66
C GLY A 670 -23.69 -14.00 12.47
N ALA A 671 -22.38 -14.16 12.62
CA ALA A 671 -21.78 -15.25 13.38
C ALA A 671 -20.98 -14.71 14.56
N GLY A 672 -21.34 -15.07 15.78
CA GLY A 672 -20.72 -14.60 17.02
C GLY A 672 -21.80 -14.32 18.05
N ASN A 673 -21.45 -13.72 19.19
CA ASN A 673 -22.44 -13.35 20.20
C ASN A 673 -22.72 -11.86 20.07
N ASP A 674 -23.84 -11.55 19.43
CA ASP A 674 -24.16 -10.21 18.97
C ASP A 674 -25.16 -9.51 19.89
N ILE A 675 -25.14 -8.17 19.86
CA ILE A 675 -26.10 -7.31 20.55
C ILE A 675 -26.81 -6.46 19.52
N LEU A 676 -28.09 -6.76 19.27
CA LEU A 676 -28.91 -6.05 18.30
C LEU A 676 -29.93 -5.17 19.03
N ASN A 677 -29.76 -3.86 18.94
CA ASN A 677 -30.65 -2.84 19.48
C ASN A 677 -31.42 -2.18 18.33
N GLY A 678 -32.67 -2.60 18.11
CA GLY A 678 -33.50 -2.10 17.02
C GLY A 678 -33.71 -0.58 17.06
N GLU A 679 -33.94 -0.03 18.27
CA GLU A 679 -34.20 1.38 18.61
C GLU A 679 -35.35 2.09 17.86
N GLY A 680 -35.58 1.83 16.58
CA GLY A 680 -36.65 2.39 15.76
C GLY A 680 -38.03 1.85 16.11
N LEU A 681 -39.03 2.21 15.30
CA LEU A 681 -40.42 1.80 15.54
C LEU A 681 -40.66 0.32 15.21
N PHE A 682 -40.42 -0.09 13.95
CA PHE A 682 -40.74 -1.43 13.47
C PHE A 682 -39.47 -2.13 12.99
N ASN A 683 -38.85 -2.93 13.85
CA ASN A 683 -37.54 -3.49 13.54
C ASN A 683 -37.64 -4.96 13.13
N THR A 684 -36.74 -5.38 12.25
CA THR A 684 -36.48 -6.78 11.93
C THR A 684 -35.11 -7.13 12.47
N LEU A 685 -35.04 -8.14 13.35
CA LEU A 685 -33.81 -8.56 14.03
C LEU A 685 -33.57 -10.05 13.77
N GLU A 686 -32.37 -10.38 13.32
CA GLU A 686 -31.87 -11.75 13.16
C GLU A 686 -30.50 -11.82 13.84
N GLY A 687 -30.37 -12.65 14.89
CA GLY A 687 -29.09 -12.82 15.58
C GLY A 687 -28.08 -13.52 14.68
N GLY A 688 -28.49 -14.66 14.13
CA GLY A 688 -27.62 -15.53 13.36
C GLY A 688 -26.96 -16.55 14.26
N ALA A 689 -25.76 -17.03 13.91
CA ALA A 689 -25.10 -18.11 14.62
C ALA A 689 -24.36 -17.62 15.87
N GLY A 690 -24.84 -17.96 17.07
CA GLY A 690 -24.11 -17.76 18.31
C GLY A 690 -25.00 -17.70 19.53
N ASN A 691 -24.85 -16.70 20.38
CA ASN A 691 -25.80 -16.50 21.48
C ASN A 691 -26.09 -15.00 21.57
N ASP A 692 -27.20 -14.60 20.96
CA ASP A 692 -27.42 -13.20 20.64
C ASP A 692 -28.43 -12.54 21.58
N ILE A 693 -28.29 -11.23 21.74
CA ILE A 693 -29.22 -10.40 22.50
C ILE A 693 -30.00 -9.53 21.53
N LEU A 694 -31.29 -9.83 21.37
CA LEU A 694 -32.20 -9.15 20.44
C LEU A 694 -33.14 -8.21 21.21
N ASN A 695 -32.87 -6.91 21.15
CA ASN A 695 -33.68 -5.85 21.74
C ASN A 695 -34.51 -5.13 20.66
N GLY A 696 -35.83 -5.33 20.65
CA GLY A 696 -36.73 -4.64 19.71
C GLY A 696 -36.85 -3.12 19.88
N GLY A 697 -36.19 -2.54 20.90
CA GLY A 697 -36.20 -1.10 21.18
C GLY A 697 -37.29 -0.68 22.18
N ASN A 698 -37.26 0.59 22.58
CA ASN A 698 -38.09 1.14 23.68
C ASN A 698 -39.39 1.79 23.19
N PHE A 699 -39.67 1.75 21.90
CA PHE A 699 -40.88 2.32 21.33
C PHE A 699 -41.92 1.22 21.23
N TYR A 700 -43.01 1.36 21.97
CA TYR A 700 -44.11 0.39 22.04
C TYR A 700 -44.73 0.16 20.64
N ARG A 701 -44.15 -0.74 19.84
CA ARG A 701 -44.45 -1.02 18.43
C ARG A 701 -44.01 -2.45 18.08
N GLU A 702 -44.60 -3.02 17.04
CA GLU A 702 -44.30 -4.40 16.66
C GLU A 702 -42.90 -4.57 16.06
N ASN A 703 -42.21 -5.64 16.48
CA ASN A 703 -40.91 -6.04 15.96
C ASN A 703 -40.98 -7.48 15.44
N THR A 704 -40.15 -7.79 14.44
CA THR A 704 -40.01 -9.14 13.88
C THR A 704 -38.66 -9.70 14.29
N TYR A 705 -38.66 -10.88 14.90
CA TYR A 705 -37.46 -11.63 15.26
C TYR A 705 -37.38 -12.89 14.41
N LEU A 706 -36.24 -13.14 13.78
CA LEU A 706 -35.99 -14.33 12.98
C LEU A 706 -35.14 -15.31 13.80
N PHE A 707 -35.48 -16.59 13.73
CA PHE A 707 -34.75 -17.65 14.42
C PHE A 707 -34.66 -18.90 13.55
N ASN A 708 -33.45 -19.38 13.30
CA ASN A 708 -33.12 -20.51 12.44
C ASN A 708 -32.40 -21.62 13.23
N LEU A 709 -32.22 -22.78 12.58
CA LEU A 709 -31.39 -23.86 13.14
C LEU A 709 -29.91 -23.50 12.97
N GLY A 710 -29.13 -23.65 14.03
CA GLY A 710 -27.74 -23.23 14.09
C GLY A 710 -27.54 -21.85 14.71
N ASP A 711 -28.62 -21.14 15.05
CA ASP A 711 -28.55 -19.81 15.66
C ASP A 711 -28.05 -19.86 17.12
N GLY A 712 -28.09 -21.03 17.76
CA GLY A 712 -27.63 -21.19 19.13
C GLY A 712 -28.62 -20.62 20.15
N GLN A 713 -28.17 -19.82 21.12
CA GLN A 713 -28.97 -19.51 22.32
C GLN A 713 -29.32 -18.02 22.45
N ASP A 714 -30.40 -17.62 21.80
CA ASP A 714 -30.77 -16.21 21.73
C ASP A 714 -31.68 -15.77 22.89
N GLU A 715 -31.51 -14.51 23.29
CA GLU A 715 -32.36 -13.82 24.24
C GLU A 715 -33.10 -12.66 23.57
N VAL A 716 -34.43 -12.71 23.58
CA VAL A 716 -35.29 -11.65 23.08
C VAL A 716 -35.84 -10.83 24.25
N THR A 717 -35.60 -9.52 24.20
CA THR A 717 -36.23 -8.57 25.11
C THR A 717 -37.15 -7.64 24.34
N VAL A 718 -38.41 -7.62 24.75
CA VAL A 718 -39.45 -6.74 24.18
C VAL A 718 -39.74 -5.57 25.12
N CYS A 719 -40.15 -4.43 24.55
CA CYS A 719 -40.68 -3.33 25.35
C CYS A 719 -42.02 -3.73 25.98
N LYS A 720 -42.22 -3.41 27.26
CA LYS A 720 -43.49 -3.69 27.94
C LYS A 720 -44.63 -2.89 27.31
N ASP A 721 -45.58 -3.54 26.66
CA ASP A 721 -46.82 -2.88 26.26
C ASP A 721 -47.64 -2.43 27.48
N ILE A 722 -48.29 -1.25 27.34
CA ILE A 722 -49.03 -0.59 28.43
C ILE A 722 -50.44 -0.22 27.97
N GLY A 723 -51.42 -0.42 28.84
CA GLY A 723 -52.78 0.10 28.64
C GLY A 723 -53.53 -0.61 27.52
N SER A 724 -54.12 0.14 26.59
CA SER A 724 -54.93 -0.40 25.49
C SER A 724 -54.13 -1.12 24.41
N ASP A 725 -52.81 -1.05 24.47
CA ASP A 725 -51.91 -1.61 23.45
C ASP A 725 -51.57 -3.09 23.69
N VAL A 726 -51.75 -3.59 24.93
CA VAL A 726 -51.46 -4.98 25.32
C VAL A 726 -52.24 -5.96 24.44
N GLY A 727 -51.54 -6.83 23.73
CA GLY A 727 -52.12 -7.87 22.87
C GLY A 727 -52.71 -7.39 21.54
N TYR A 728 -52.48 -6.12 21.15
CA TYR A 728 -52.94 -5.55 19.88
C TYR A 728 -51.81 -5.25 18.88
N ARG A 729 -50.55 -5.29 19.33
CA ARG A 729 -49.36 -5.13 18.49
C ARG A 729 -48.84 -6.52 18.17
N HIS A 730 -48.48 -6.78 16.92
CA HIS A 730 -48.11 -8.14 16.52
C HIS A 730 -46.58 -8.26 16.44
N SER A 731 -45.89 -8.10 17.58
CA SER A 731 -44.51 -8.55 17.59
C SER A 731 -44.53 -10.04 17.27
N LYS A 732 -43.57 -10.48 16.47
CA LYS A 732 -43.59 -11.83 15.95
C LYS A 732 -42.22 -12.48 15.93
N ILE A 733 -42.21 -13.78 16.20
CA ILE A 733 -41.07 -14.65 15.89
C ILE A 733 -41.40 -15.43 14.63
N ILE A 734 -40.50 -15.40 13.65
CA ILE A 734 -40.56 -16.21 12.44
C ILE A 734 -39.48 -17.27 12.54
N PHE A 735 -39.89 -18.53 12.52
CA PHE A 735 -38.99 -19.67 12.52
C PHE A 735 -38.58 -20.06 11.10
N GLY A 736 -37.26 -20.21 10.92
CA GLY A 736 -36.64 -20.58 9.66
C GLY A 736 -36.96 -22.00 9.17
N ALA A 737 -36.48 -22.31 7.97
CA ALA A 737 -36.74 -23.59 7.32
C ALA A 737 -36.33 -24.78 8.19
N GLY A 738 -37.22 -25.77 8.33
CA GLY A 738 -36.97 -26.99 9.10
C GLY A 738 -37.34 -26.90 10.58
N ILE A 739 -37.86 -25.77 11.05
CA ILE A 739 -38.43 -25.62 12.39
C ILE A 739 -39.97 -25.63 12.28
N ASN A 740 -40.58 -26.78 12.54
CA ASN A 740 -42.03 -26.89 12.67
C ASN A 740 -42.45 -26.81 14.13
N ILE A 741 -43.72 -26.55 14.37
CA ILE A 741 -44.28 -26.47 15.74
C ILE A 741 -44.07 -27.75 16.55
N THR A 742 -43.96 -28.91 15.88
CA THR A 742 -43.70 -30.20 16.53
C THR A 742 -42.26 -30.40 16.97
N ASP A 743 -41.35 -29.58 16.45
CA ASP A 743 -39.90 -29.72 16.64
C ASP A 743 -39.40 -28.83 17.80
N ILE A 744 -40.29 -28.00 18.37
CA ILE A 744 -40.01 -27.05 19.45
C ILE A 744 -40.63 -27.53 20.77
N ALA A 745 -39.78 -27.69 21.78
CA ALA A 745 -40.17 -27.85 23.17
C ALA A 745 -40.22 -26.47 23.85
N ALA A 746 -41.36 -26.16 24.45
CA ALA A 746 -41.59 -24.90 25.15
C ALA A 746 -41.59 -25.12 26.67
N THR A 747 -40.80 -24.32 27.40
CA THR A 747 -40.62 -24.43 28.85
C THR A 747 -40.61 -23.06 29.50
N SER A 748 -40.94 -23.01 30.80
CA SER A 748 -40.80 -21.79 31.61
C SER A 748 -39.53 -21.85 32.44
N LEU A 749 -38.70 -20.81 32.38
CA LEU A 749 -37.54 -20.64 33.25
C LEU A 749 -37.67 -19.31 34.01
N GLU A 750 -37.91 -19.38 35.32
CA GLU A 750 -38.28 -18.22 36.14
C GLU A 750 -39.49 -17.45 35.56
N LEU A 751 -39.26 -16.28 34.98
CA LEU A 751 -40.29 -15.44 34.33
C LEU A 751 -40.22 -15.47 32.81
N ASP A 752 -39.34 -16.28 32.23
CA ASP A 752 -39.04 -16.31 30.80
C ASP A 752 -39.72 -17.51 30.12
N LEU A 753 -40.10 -17.33 28.85
CA LEU A 753 -40.52 -18.41 27.96
C LEU A 753 -39.31 -18.87 27.15
N VAL A 754 -38.97 -20.15 27.23
CA VAL A 754 -37.86 -20.76 26.49
C VAL A 754 -38.45 -21.71 25.44
N LEU A 755 -38.18 -21.44 24.18
CA LEU A 755 -38.51 -22.32 23.05
C LEU A 755 -37.20 -22.96 22.56
N SER A 756 -37.14 -24.29 22.54
CA SER A 756 -35.90 -25.04 22.30
C SER A 756 -36.13 -26.18 21.31
N ASN A 757 -35.12 -26.49 20.50
CA ASN A 757 -35.14 -27.70 19.68
C ASN A 757 -34.89 -28.98 20.53
N GLU A 758 -35.16 -30.17 19.98
CA GLU A 758 -35.10 -31.44 20.71
C GLU A 758 -33.76 -31.70 21.45
N ASN A 759 -32.63 -31.20 20.92
CA ASN A 759 -31.31 -31.41 21.50
C ASN A 759 -30.83 -30.22 22.37
N ASN A 760 -31.64 -29.17 22.55
CA ASN A 760 -31.29 -27.92 23.23
C ASN A 760 -30.04 -27.22 22.68
N ALA A 761 -29.63 -27.50 21.45
CA ALA A 761 -28.53 -26.79 20.80
C ALA A 761 -28.96 -25.38 20.40
N ASP A 762 -30.21 -25.26 19.92
CA ASP A 762 -30.81 -24.01 19.51
C ASP A 762 -31.99 -23.69 20.42
N LYS A 763 -32.01 -22.49 21.01
CA LYS A 763 -33.13 -21.98 21.81
C LYS A 763 -33.29 -20.48 21.65
N ILE A 764 -34.54 -20.04 21.74
CA ILE A 764 -34.90 -18.63 21.85
C ILE A 764 -35.63 -18.39 23.18
N THR A 765 -35.11 -17.45 23.96
CA THR A 765 -35.60 -17.12 25.30
C THR A 765 -36.27 -15.75 25.28
N ILE A 766 -37.58 -15.71 25.48
CA ILE A 766 -38.34 -14.46 25.56
C ILE A 766 -38.38 -14.01 27.02
N LYS A 767 -37.67 -12.92 27.31
CA LYS A 767 -37.49 -12.42 28.68
C LYS A 767 -38.78 -11.85 29.24
N ASN A 768 -39.04 -12.14 30.52
CA ASN A 768 -40.18 -11.62 31.29
C ASN A 768 -41.57 -12.00 30.77
N TRP A 769 -41.69 -12.99 29.88
CA TRP A 769 -42.95 -13.47 29.30
C TRP A 769 -44.06 -13.69 30.35
N PHE A 770 -43.73 -14.30 31.49
CA PHE A 770 -44.68 -14.62 32.56
C PHE A 770 -44.81 -13.49 33.61
N ALA A 771 -44.03 -12.41 33.50
CA ALA A 771 -44.11 -11.28 34.42
C ALA A 771 -45.34 -10.39 34.14
N SER A 772 -45.74 -10.25 32.87
CA SER A 772 -46.88 -9.44 32.43
C SER A 772 -47.20 -9.75 30.97
N GLU A 773 -48.48 -9.71 30.58
CA GLU A 773 -48.90 -9.86 29.17
C GLU A 773 -48.21 -8.84 28.24
N GLY A 774 -47.86 -7.65 28.71
CA GLY A 774 -47.13 -6.66 27.91
C GLY A 774 -45.69 -7.03 27.56
N TYR A 775 -45.11 -8.11 28.12
CA TYR A 775 -43.80 -8.63 27.70
C TYR A 775 -43.91 -9.83 26.74
N GLN A 776 -45.12 -10.17 26.29
CA GLN A 776 -45.32 -11.31 25.41
C GLN A 776 -45.10 -10.90 23.96
N ILE A 777 -44.75 -11.89 23.14
CA ILE A 777 -44.76 -11.83 21.69
C ILE A 777 -46.09 -12.42 21.22
N GLU A 778 -46.81 -11.68 20.38
CA GLU A 778 -48.20 -11.98 20.06
C GLU A 778 -48.36 -13.04 18.99
N GLN A 779 -47.36 -13.23 18.11
CA GLN A 779 -47.45 -14.14 16.97
C GLN A 779 -46.18 -14.97 16.77
N PHE A 780 -46.35 -16.25 16.45
CA PHE A 780 -45.27 -17.17 16.11
C PHE A 780 -45.59 -17.85 14.78
N GLU A 781 -44.73 -17.68 13.79
CA GLU A 781 -44.88 -18.22 12.44
C GLU A 781 -43.85 -19.34 12.22
N TYR A 782 -44.32 -20.54 11.91
CA TYR A 782 -43.49 -21.75 11.73
C TYR A 782 -43.23 -22.07 10.25
N ALA A 783 -42.21 -22.88 9.97
CA ALA A 783 -41.77 -23.23 8.62
C ALA A 783 -42.84 -23.90 7.74
N ASP A 784 -43.78 -24.65 8.36
CA ASP A 784 -44.90 -25.31 7.68
C ASP A 784 -46.09 -24.37 7.39
N GLY A 785 -45.96 -23.08 7.74
CA GLY A 785 -47.01 -22.07 7.63
C GLY A 785 -47.99 -22.06 8.80
N THR A 786 -47.74 -22.85 9.86
CA THR A 786 -48.53 -22.77 11.10
C THR A 786 -48.28 -21.43 11.78
N ILE A 787 -49.36 -20.75 12.16
CA ILE A 787 -49.31 -19.49 12.90
C ILE A 787 -50.07 -19.67 14.22
N VAL A 788 -49.40 -19.42 15.34
CA VAL A 788 -50.02 -19.44 16.68
C VAL A 788 -49.83 -18.10 17.39
N GLY A 789 -50.76 -17.76 18.28
CA GLY A 789 -50.67 -16.53 19.08
C GLY A 789 -50.16 -16.79 20.50
N ALA A 790 -49.87 -15.73 21.26
CA ALA A 790 -49.36 -15.82 22.63
C ALA A 790 -50.12 -16.78 23.55
N SER A 791 -51.46 -16.81 23.43
CA SER A 791 -52.33 -17.71 24.21
C SER A 791 -51.99 -19.20 24.08
N PHE A 792 -51.31 -19.61 23.00
CA PHE A 792 -50.86 -20.99 22.82
C PHE A 792 -49.81 -21.41 23.86
N TYR A 793 -48.98 -20.48 24.34
CA TYR A 793 -47.92 -20.73 25.33
C TYR A 793 -48.30 -20.27 26.75
N ALA A 794 -49.48 -19.70 26.95
CA ALA A 794 -49.89 -19.09 28.22
C ALA A 794 -49.91 -20.10 29.39
N ASP A 795 -50.25 -21.36 29.12
CA ASP A 795 -50.44 -22.39 30.15
C ASP A 795 -49.15 -23.14 30.54
N ILE A 796 -48.00 -22.82 29.92
CA ILE A 796 -46.72 -23.53 30.14
C ILE A 796 -46.21 -23.33 31.56
N HIS A 797 -46.40 -22.13 32.14
CA HIS A 797 -45.99 -21.84 33.52
C HIS A 797 -46.67 -22.75 34.54
N ASP A 798 -47.92 -23.16 34.30
CA ASP A 798 -48.68 -24.00 35.23
C ASP A 798 -48.31 -25.49 35.13
N MET A 799 -47.67 -25.91 34.03
CA MET A 799 -47.15 -27.27 33.87
C MET A 799 -45.82 -27.49 34.62
N GLY A 800 -45.04 -26.44 34.85
CA GLY A 800 -43.78 -26.48 35.61
C GLY A 800 -43.95 -26.53 37.13
N VAL A 801 -45.16 -26.28 37.64
CA VAL A 801 -45.47 -26.28 39.09
C VAL A 801 -46.10 -27.61 39.56
N MET A 802 -46.25 -28.61 38.67
CA MET A 802 -46.66 -29.98 39.03
C MET A 802 -45.55 -31.03 38.88
N MET A 803 -44.40 -30.82 39.52
CA MET A 803 -43.48 -31.92 39.89
C MET A 803 -43.23 -31.98 41.38
#